data_AF-W2TFE9-F1
#
_entry.id   AF-W2TFE9-F1
#
_cell.length_a   1.000
_cell.length_b   1.000
_cell.length_c   1.000
_cell.angle_alpha   90.00
_cell.angle_beta   90.00
_cell.angle_gamma   90.00
#
_symmetry.space_group_name_H-M   'P 1'
#
loop_
_entity.id
_entity.type
_entity.pdbx_description
1 polymer ?
#
loop_
_entity_poly.entity_id
_entity_poly.type
_entity_poly.pdbx_seq_one_letter_code
_entity_poly.pdbx_strand_id
1 'polypeptide(L)'
;MGVETRRTAAGGRHKKSTPPILSHEFVIQNHGDIMSCVLMVFIVGLMFPLTASMCSVFVAPQYNETVNVTSELGPVSLTLYRNGPADIFTILFYAVAWVVVHAVIQEYILDKLQRRARLSKVKTFKFTESGHLSLFALYSACHAAYVIMDFVHNYTDVKRIWLGYPEEHRWMNLNMKIFAILQISYWVHQFPEFYFQKMKADEIRQRTILSMLHICFIGAAYIMNFMRFAVVLLALEYVSQTIFHFSRLIHFLEKKDLAKNGFTFWNIVFLVVRLASSVLTVMTFWYGLRQSETAYIDVASGNYNTTYVRESASRKAKSETKKLAPQPKGRKSKSEESVSENEHSEEADGSAKRVVRNFKEKKHCLGLTFLKRFFLNRACIRFPRAMTSPWSRSVRLAVCTVNNWALDFKGNLGRILRTCEEAHRARARLRLGPELEIPGYGGADHFFEVDTEIHSWEILKEIVSKSKQWPSLLIVTGMPVRHKMLLYNCLVTVLNGKILLIRPKMVLCDDDVYRETRWFVRWSKPLSTVEFRLNDAYGFEQCTVPFGDGILRSHDDVTIGFEICEELWTAHSQHTELGLRGVDIICNGSASHHILGKSNYRLNQLILGGSQKTGGIYLYSNHRGCDGDRVYYDGASTIAQNGKLYAQIHQFDIEDTCVATAVLNLNETVSFRQKKRSSCYEASLLPEYAAISFDAILTLEESSLPLTEEIKEVEKLQLSPTEELCHGPPAWLWHYLRRSKMSGYFVPLSGGQDSSSVAAMVRLMCNKVCDAVRKRRETDGGDDPSYYLNGEFVGEDPSHLCNKVLFTCYMASEHSSAGTRACADGLAKDINSNHSSLFIDTVVSAVLAIFSLAQGFIPSFNSDDAREGLALQNLQARLRMVIAYLFAQLCLITKGRSGCLLVLGTSNVDETLVGYLTKYDCSSADINPIGSISKTDLRKFLEKAHDNYGMKSLKEVLNAVPTAELKPLVNGDVAQTDEEEIGLTYDELSVIGRLRRPLGMGPYSTFLALSSMWYPKYSYEEIEEKVRRFYWRYRVNRHKATVATPAYHATEYSPDDHRNDHRPFLYPDMVYQFEKIRSKVEELNAIKG
;
A
#
# COMPACT_ATOMS: atom_id res chain seq x y z
N MET A 1 60.67 42.00 2.01
CA MET A 1 59.25 41.64 2.22
C MET A 1 58.91 40.48 1.30
N GLY A 2 59.25 39.28 1.75
CA GLY A 2 59.01 38.07 1.00
C GLY A 2 59.65 36.89 1.70
N VAL A 3 59.21 35.71 1.24
CA VAL A 3 59.82 34.38 1.42
C VAL A 3 59.12 33.46 2.46
N GLU A 4 58.67 32.32 1.91
CA GLU A 4 58.55 30.96 2.53
C GLU A 4 57.42 30.67 3.55
N THR A 5 56.92 29.45 3.75
CA THR A 5 57.26 28.08 3.29
C THR A 5 56.05 27.15 3.48
N ARG A 6 56.07 26.01 2.79
CA ARG A 6 55.31 24.77 3.13
C ARG A 6 55.80 24.16 4.46
N ARG A 7 54.89 23.55 5.24
CA ARG A 7 55.03 22.36 6.14
C ARG A 7 53.80 22.36 7.10
N THR A 8 53.19 21.29 7.60
CA THR A 8 53.25 19.82 7.50
C THR A 8 52.04 19.24 8.27
N ALA A 9 51.82 17.94 8.09
CA ALA A 9 51.02 16.98 8.83
C ALA A 9 50.58 17.25 10.29
N ALA A 10 49.50 16.52 10.65
CA ALA A 10 49.02 16.11 11.98
C ALA A 10 48.01 17.02 12.71
N GLY A 11 46.87 16.41 13.09
CA GLY A 11 46.06 16.73 14.26
C GLY A 11 45.18 18.00 14.21
N GLY A 12 43.88 17.85 14.47
CA GLY A 12 43.04 18.95 14.96
C GLY A 12 41.71 19.14 14.23
N ARG A 13 40.61 18.81 14.92
CA ARG A 13 39.26 19.33 14.62
C ARG A 13 39.31 20.86 14.61
N HIS A 14 39.02 21.49 13.48
CA HIS A 14 38.47 22.85 13.48
C HIS A 14 37.01 22.78 13.00
N LYS A 15 36.09 23.17 13.90
CA LYS A 15 34.72 23.56 13.56
C LYS A 15 34.81 24.62 12.45
N LYS A 16 34.30 24.34 11.25
CA LYS A 16 33.93 25.42 10.33
C LYS A 16 32.83 26.21 11.01
N SER A 17 33.06 27.48 11.30
CA SER A 17 31.99 28.38 11.77
C SER A 17 30.89 28.39 10.70
N THR A 18 29.66 28.11 11.10
CA THR A 18 28.50 28.30 10.22
C THR A 18 28.47 29.77 9.78
N PRO A 19 28.42 30.05 8.47
CA PRO A 19 28.39 31.42 7.98
C PRO A 19 27.13 32.13 8.51
N PRO A 20 27.17 33.46 8.76
CA PRO A 20 26.02 34.21 9.24
C PRO A 20 24.80 34.02 8.34
N ILE A 21 23.61 33.93 8.93
CA ILE A 21 22.33 33.79 8.22
C ILE A 21 22.19 34.94 7.21
N LEU A 22 21.80 34.62 5.96
CA LEU A 22 21.73 35.53 4.80
C LEU A 22 23.06 36.07 4.25
N SER A 23 24.21 35.66 4.78
CA SER A 23 25.49 35.97 4.13
C SER A 23 25.59 35.28 2.75
N HIS A 24 26.40 35.86 1.86
CA HIS A 24 26.66 35.29 0.53
C HIS A 24 27.14 33.82 0.60
N GLU A 25 27.89 33.46 1.64
CA GLU A 25 28.35 32.09 1.84
C GLU A 25 27.26 31.15 2.39
N PHE A 26 26.33 31.68 3.20
CA PHE A 26 25.15 30.94 3.67
C PHE A 26 24.19 30.57 2.53
N VAL A 27 23.91 31.51 1.61
CA VAL A 27 23.03 31.27 0.45
C VAL A 27 23.63 30.19 -0.44
N ILE A 28 24.94 30.24 -0.70
CA ILE A 28 25.60 29.22 -1.53
C ILE A 28 25.59 27.84 -0.86
N GLN A 29 25.81 27.76 0.46
CA GLN A 29 25.84 26.47 1.16
C GLN A 29 24.47 25.80 1.28
N ASN A 30 23.38 26.58 1.33
CA ASN A 30 22.03 26.07 1.61
C ASN A 30 21.05 26.30 0.43
N HIS A 31 21.55 26.55 -0.78
CA HIS A 31 20.70 26.90 -1.94
C HIS A 31 19.64 25.83 -2.26
N GLY A 32 19.96 24.53 -2.09
CA GLY A 32 19.00 23.44 -2.27
C GLY A 32 17.80 23.54 -1.32
N ASP A 33 18.05 23.78 -0.03
CA ASP A 33 17.00 23.92 0.98
C ASP A 33 16.20 25.21 0.79
N ILE A 34 16.88 26.33 0.45
CA ILE A 34 16.23 27.61 0.18
C ILE A 34 15.27 27.48 -1.02
N MET A 35 15.73 26.86 -2.12
CA MET A 35 14.90 26.67 -3.32
C MET A 35 13.78 25.65 -3.08
N SER A 36 14.00 24.64 -2.25
CA SER A 36 12.94 23.71 -1.79
C SER A 36 11.83 24.45 -1.04
N CYS A 37 12.19 25.36 -0.13
CA CYS A 37 11.22 26.22 0.55
C CYS A 37 10.44 27.11 -0.44
N VAL A 38 11.09 27.65 -1.46
CA VAL A 38 10.40 28.44 -2.51
C VAL A 38 9.38 27.58 -3.27
N LEU A 39 9.72 26.34 -3.63
CA LEU A 39 8.76 25.42 -4.28
C LEU A 39 7.59 25.08 -3.36
N MET A 40 7.87 24.87 -2.07
CA MET A 40 6.84 24.56 -1.07
C MET A 40 5.82 25.68 -0.91
N VAL A 41 6.20 26.95 -1.08
CA VAL A 41 5.23 28.07 -1.08
C VAL A 41 4.17 27.90 -2.17
N PHE A 42 4.57 27.51 -3.39
CA PHE A 42 3.63 27.29 -4.49
C PHE A 42 2.80 26.01 -4.29
N ILE A 43 3.40 24.92 -3.81
CA ILE A 43 2.70 23.64 -3.57
C ILE A 43 1.69 23.79 -2.43
N VAL A 44 2.08 24.38 -1.30
CA VAL A 44 1.19 24.65 -0.17
C VAL A 44 0.10 25.66 -0.58
N GLY A 45 0.44 26.65 -1.41
CA GLY A 45 -0.53 27.58 -1.97
C GLY A 45 -1.61 26.94 -2.84
N LEU A 46 -1.37 25.75 -3.43
CA LEU A 46 -2.42 24.98 -4.12
C LEU A 46 -3.47 24.39 -3.16
N MET A 47 -3.13 24.21 -1.89
CA MET A 47 -4.04 23.64 -0.89
C MET A 47 -5.09 24.64 -0.37
N PHE A 48 -4.89 25.95 -0.62
CA PHE A 48 -5.81 27.00 -0.20
C PHE A 48 -6.62 27.53 -1.40
N PRO A 49 -7.97 27.52 -1.36
CA PRO A 49 -8.80 27.93 -2.50
C PRO A 49 -8.52 29.34 -3.04
N LEU A 50 -8.15 30.28 -2.16
CA LEU A 50 -7.84 31.68 -2.52
C LEU A 50 -6.55 31.83 -3.32
N THR A 51 -5.53 31.01 -3.03
CA THR A 51 -4.21 31.07 -3.69
C THR A 51 -4.06 30.03 -4.78
N ALA A 52 -4.90 28.99 -4.81
CA ALA A 52 -4.82 27.88 -5.75
C ALA A 52 -4.83 28.33 -7.22
N SER A 53 -5.69 29.30 -7.57
CA SER A 53 -5.74 29.85 -8.93
C SER A 53 -4.39 30.47 -9.35
N MET A 54 -3.77 31.26 -8.47
CA MET A 54 -2.47 31.89 -8.74
C MET A 54 -1.32 30.89 -8.75
N CYS A 55 -1.30 29.93 -7.83
CA CYS A 55 -0.26 28.91 -7.74
C CYS A 55 -0.34 27.89 -8.88
N SER A 56 -1.54 27.61 -9.42
CA SER A 56 -1.74 26.66 -10.51
C SER A 56 -1.01 27.06 -11.80
N VAL A 57 -0.82 28.36 -12.04
CA VAL A 57 -0.09 28.90 -13.21
C VAL A 57 1.39 28.46 -13.19
N PHE A 58 1.97 28.31 -12.00
CA PHE A 58 3.36 27.89 -11.83
C PHE A 58 3.55 26.37 -11.91
N VAL A 59 2.56 25.57 -11.51
CA VAL A 59 2.72 24.12 -11.34
C VAL A 59 2.17 23.33 -12.55
N ALA A 60 1.00 23.70 -13.05
CA ALA A 60 0.31 22.97 -14.10
C ALA A 60 0.72 23.46 -15.51
N PRO A 61 0.79 22.59 -16.54
CA PRO A 61 0.96 23.01 -17.93
C PRO A 61 -0.24 23.86 -18.40
N GLN A 62 0.04 25.00 -19.03
CA GLN A 62 -0.97 25.97 -19.46
C GLN A 62 -1.52 25.67 -20.87
N TYR A 63 -2.63 26.32 -21.22
CA TYR A 63 -3.28 26.25 -22.53
C TYR A 63 -3.81 24.86 -22.92
N ASN A 64 -4.52 24.20 -22.00
CA ASN A 64 -5.26 22.97 -22.30
C ASN A 64 -6.60 23.31 -22.97
N GLU A 65 -6.86 22.72 -24.14
CA GLU A 65 -8.15 22.77 -24.81
C GLU A 65 -8.66 21.35 -24.99
N THR A 66 -9.98 21.18 -24.85
CA THR A 66 -10.62 19.89 -25.06
C THR A 66 -11.16 19.83 -26.47
N VAL A 67 -10.54 18.99 -27.31
CA VAL A 67 -10.95 18.77 -28.70
C VAL A 67 -11.81 17.51 -28.76
N ASN A 68 -13.04 17.66 -29.26
CA ASN A 68 -13.94 16.54 -29.47
C ASN A 68 -13.65 15.90 -30.83
N VAL A 69 -12.96 14.77 -30.84
CA VAL A 69 -12.68 14.00 -32.05
C VAL A 69 -13.78 12.97 -32.26
N THR A 70 -14.42 12.98 -33.43
CA THR A 70 -15.38 11.95 -33.81
C THR A 70 -14.61 10.71 -34.25
N SER A 71 -14.65 9.65 -33.45
CA SER A 71 -14.14 8.33 -33.83
C SER A 71 -15.30 7.42 -34.24
N GLU A 72 -15.01 6.28 -34.86
CA GLU A 72 -16.00 5.24 -35.19
C GLU A 72 -16.79 4.72 -33.96
N LEU A 73 -16.32 5.00 -32.74
CA LEU A 73 -16.94 4.67 -31.45
C LEU A 73 -17.70 5.85 -30.78
N GLY A 74 -17.84 6.99 -31.46
CA GLY A 74 -18.49 8.20 -30.95
C GLY A 74 -17.51 9.35 -30.65
N PRO A 75 -18.02 10.50 -30.16
CA PRO A 75 -17.20 11.67 -29.85
C PRO A 75 -16.31 11.41 -28.62
N VAL A 76 -14.99 11.45 -28.81
CA VAL A 76 -13.98 11.34 -27.76
C VAL A 76 -13.40 12.72 -27.50
N SER A 77 -13.52 13.20 -26.27
CA SER A 77 -12.91 14.45 -25.81
C SER A 77 -11.44 14.21 -25.46
N LEU A 78 -10.53 14.71 -26.30
CA LEU A 78 -9.08 14.66 -26.06
C LEU A 78 -8.62 16.02 -25.53
N THR A 79 -7.92 16.02 -24.39
CA THR A 79 -7.28 17.22 -23.86
C THR A 79 -5.92 17.41 -24.52
N LEU A 80 -5.79 18.46 -25.33
CA LEU A 80 -4.57 18.83 -26.05
C LEU A 80 -4.07 20.18 -25.56
N TYR A 81 -2.78 20.45 -25.75
CA TYR A 81 -2.11 21.65 -25.25
C TYR A 81 -1.57 22.49 -26.41
N ARG A 82 -1.71 23.80 -26.31
CA ARG A 82 -1.04 24.77 -27.21
C ARG A 82 0.14 25.43 -26.53
N ASN A 83 1.02 26.06 -27.29
CA ASN A 83 2.06 26.92 -26.74
C ASN A 83 1.46 28.29 -26.33
N GLY A 84 2.06 28.95 -25.34
CA GLY A 84 1.71 30.33 -25.05
C GLY A 84 2.55 30.99 -23.95
N PRO A 85 2.43 32.32 -23.78
CA PRO A 85 3.31 33.10 -22.91
C PRO A 85 3.25 32.70 -21.42
N ALA A 86 2.12 32.22 -20.91
CA ALA A 86 1.99 31.81 -19.51
C ALA A 86 2.85 30.58 -19.15
N ASP A 87 3.31 29.81 -20.14
CA ASP A 87 4.24 28.70 -19.91
C ASP A 87 5.57 29.16 -19.28
N ILE A 88 5.91 30.45 -19.37
CA ILE A 88 7.12 31.00 -18.74
C ILE A 88 7.13 30.82 -17.22
N PHE A 89 5.97 30.93 -16.57
CA PHE A 89 5.84 30.73 -15.12
C PHE A 89 6.08 29.28 -14.74
N THR A 90 5.55 28.36 -15.55
CA THR A 90 5.77 26.93 -15.40
C THR A 90 7.25 26.58 -15.62
N ILE A 91 7.89 27.15 -16.65
CA ILE A 91 9.33 26.98 -16.92
C ILE A 91 10.18 27.47 -15.74
N LEU A 92 9.86 28.64 -15.17
CA LEU A 92 10.59 29.17 -14.01
C LEU A 92 10.43 28.29 -12.77
N PHE A 93 9.22 27.81 -12.49
CA PHE A 93 8.97 26.89 -11.39
C PHE A 93 9.78 25.59 -11.53
N TYR A 94 9.75 24.95 -12.69
CA TYR A 94 10.53 23.73 -12.92
C TYR A 94 12.03 23.99 -13.00
N ALA A 95 12.48 25.21 -13.35
CA ALA A 95 13.90 25.57 -13.27
C ALA A 95 14.37 25.62 -11.80
N VAL A 96 13.55 26.15 -10.88
CA VAL A 96 13.83 26.09 -9.43
C VAL A 96 13.82 24.64 -8.94
N ALA A 97 12.88 23.81 -9.41
CA ALA A 97 12.86 22.37 -9.11
C ALA A 97 14.15 21.68 -9.56
N TRP A 98 14.68 22.02 -10.74
CA TRP A 98 15.96 21.50 -11.21
C TRP A 98 17.15 21.92 -10.33
N VAL A 99 17.14 23.10 -9.71
CA VAL A 99 18.17 23.48 -8.71
C VAL A 99 18.14 22.54 -7.51
N VAL A 100 16.96 22.20 -7.01
CA VAL A 100 16.80 21.25 -5.89
C VAL A 100 17.27 19.85 -6.30
N VAL A 101 16.85 19.36 -7.47
CA VAL A 101 17.28 18.06 -8.00
C VAL A 101 18.80 18.01 -8.20
N HIS A 102 19.40 19.09 -8.71
CA HIS A 102 20.85 19.22 -8.86
C HIS A 102 21.56 19.09 -7.51
N ALA A 103 21.11 19.83 -6.49
CA ALA A 103 21.67 19.77 -5.14
C ALA A 103 21.57 18.37 -4.53
N VAL A 104 20.44 17.68 -4.70
CA VAL A 104 20.23 16.30 -4.20
C VAL A 104 21.16 15.31 -4.92
N ILE A 105 21.24 15.36 -6.26
CA ILE A 105 22.16 14.50 -7.02
C ILE A 105 23.61 14.77 -6.61
N GLN A 106 23.96 16.04 -6.38
CA GLN A 106 25.29 16.44 -5.92
C GLN A 106 25.63 15.78 -4.58
N GLU A 107 24.81 15.99 -3.56
CA GLU A 107 25.08 15.54 -2.18
C GLU A 107 25.05 14.01 -2.05
N TYR A 108 24.01 13.38 -2.63
CA TYR A 108 23.72 11.97 -2.38
C TYR A 108 24.42 11.01 -3.34
N ILE A 109 24.72 11.44 -4.57
CA ILE A 109 25.33 10.59 -5.60
C ILE A 109 26.77 11.04 -5.86
N LEU A 110 26.97 12.24 -6.40
CA LEU A 110 28.26 12.64 -6.95
C LEU A 110 29.32 12.89 -5.88
N ASP A 111 28.98 13.52 -4.76
CA ASP A 111 29.90 13.76 -3.64
C ASP A 111 30.32 12.45 -2.95
N LYS A 112 29.44 11.44 -2.90
CA LYS A 112 29.77 10.11 -2.39
C LYS A 112 30.73 9.38 -3.34
N LEU A 113 30.50 9.45 -4.65
CA LEU A 113 31.38 8.87 -5.66
C LEU A 113 32.75 9.56 -5.68
N GLN A 114 32.77 10.88 -5.56
CA GLN A 114 34.00 11.68 -5.46
C GLN A 114 34.83 11.30 -4.23
N ARG A 115 34.20 11.18 -3.05
CA ARG A 115 34.87 10.78 -1.80
C ARG A 115 35.53 9.40 -1.93
N ARG A 116 34.91 8.48 -2.66
CA ARG A 116 35.46 7.14 -2.93
C ARG A 116 36.61 7.17 -3.95
N ALA A 117 36.53 8.02 -4.97
CA ALA A 117 37.48 8.05 -6.08
C ALA A 117 38.75 8.89 -5.85
N ARG A 118 38.86 9.61 -4.71
CA ARG A 118 40.05 10.43 -4.32
C ARG A 118 40.60 11.32 -5.46
N LEU A 119 39.71 11.95 -6.24
CA LEU A 119 40.07 12.75 -7.42
C LEU A 119 40.75 14.08 -7.05
N SER A 120 41.64 14.57 -7.91
CA SER A 120 42.25 15.90 -7.78
C SER A 120 41.22 17.00 -8.03
N LYS A 121 41.40 18.21 -7.44
CA LYS A 121 40.43 19.33 -7.53
C LYS A 121 39.97 19.65 -8.96
N VAL A 122 40.85 19.56 -9.95
CA VAL A 122 40.52 19.82 -11.37
C VAL A 122 39.75 18.65 -12.00
N LYS A 123 40.07 17.40 -11.63
CA LYS A 123 39.35 16.21 -12.10
C LYS A 123 37.95 16.12 -11.46
N THR A 124 37.83 16.50 -10.19
CA THR A 124 36.57 16.55 -9.44
C THR A 124 35.50 17.36 -10.16
N PHE A 125 35.80 18.60 -10.54
CA PHE A 125 34.81 19.47 -11.18
C PHE A 125 34.32 18.90 -12.52
N LYS A 126 35.24 18.39 -13.35
CA LYS A 126 34.93 17.76 -14.64
C LYS A 126 34.17 16.43 -14.50
N PHE A 127 34.38 15.72 -13.40
CA PHE A 127 33.65 14.51 -13.05
C PHE A 127 32.21 14.85 -12.65
N THR A 128 32.03 15.81 -11.76
CA THR A 128 30.71 16.30 -11.32
C THR A 128 29.86 16.80 -12.49
N GLU A 129 30.45 17.61 -13.37
CA GLU A 129 29.81 18.07 -14.61
C GLU A 129 29.31 16.90 -15.47
N SER A 130 30.18 15.91 -15.72
CA SER A 130 29.81 14.75 -16.54
C SER A 130 28.77 13.87 -15.85
N GLY A 131 28.75 13.85 -14.51
CA GLY A 131 27.76 13.16 -13.69
C GLY A 131 26.36 13.68 -13.94
N HIS A 132 26.16 14.98 -13.73
CA HIS A 132 24.88 15.65 -13.97
C HIS A 132 24.41 15.53 -15.42
N LEU A 133 25.28 15.83 -16.38
CA LEU A 133 24.93 15.74 -17.80
C LEU A 133 24.61 14.31 -18.25
N SER A 134 25.27 13.29 -17.69
CA SER A 134 24.94 11.89 -18.03
C SER A 134 23.55 11.48 -17.55
N LEU A 135 23.17 11.87 -16.33
CA LEU A 135 21.86 11.56 -15.76
C LEU A 135 20.74 12.30 -16.50
N PHE A 136 20.97 13.58 -16.79
CA PHE A 136 20.02 14.38 -17.56
C PHE A 136 19.86 13.90 -19.01
N ALA A 137 20.97 13.58 -19.70
CA ALA A 137 20.92 13.09 -21.07
C ALA A 137 20.21 11.72 -21.15
N LEU A 138 20.45 10.82 -20.18
CA LEU A 138 19.76 9.54 -20.12
C LEU A 138 18.25 9.72 -19.90
N TYR A 139 17.87 10.53 -18.91
CA TYR A 139 16.47 10.88 -18.66
C TYR A 139 15.80 11.48 -19.90
N SER A 140 16.47 12.43 -20.55
CA SER A 140 15.93 13.14 -21.71
C SER A 140 15.82 12.24 -22.94
N ALA A 141 16.74 11.29 -23.13
CA ALA A 141 16.65 10.29 -24.19
C ALA A 141 15.45 9.36 -23.99
N CYS A 142 15.23 8.86 -22.76
CA CYS A 142 14.08 8.01 -22.45
C CYS A 142 12.74 8.75 -22.60
N HIS A 143 12.64 9.98 -22.09
CA HIS A 143 11.42 10.79 -22.22
C HIS A 143 11.15 11.15 -23.69
N ALA A 144 12.18 11.52 -24.46
CA ALA A 144 12.03 11.78 -25.89
C ALA A 144 11.56 10.53 -26.65
N ALA A 145 12.11 9.35 -26.34
CA ALA A 145 11.67 8.08 -26.95
C ALA A 145 10.18 7.80 -26.66
N TYR A 146 9.73 8.04 -25.42
CA TYR A 146 8.32 7.90 -25.05
C TYR A 146 7.42 8.87 -25.83
N VAL A 147 7.81 10.14 -25.96
CA VAL A 147 7.06 11.14 -26.76
C VAL A 147 7.05 10.75 -28.25
N ILE A 148 8.13 10.18 -28.77
CA ILE A 148 8.20 9.73 -30.18
C ILE A 148 7.23 8.55 -30.42
N MET A 149 7.15 7.60 -29.48
CA MET A 149 6.22 6.46 -29.61
C MET A 149 4.76 6.92 -29.73
N ASP A 150 4.40 7.99 -29.01
CA ASP A 150 3.04 8.55 -28.97
C ASP A 150 2.55 9.05 -30.34
N PHE A 151 3.40 9.75 -31.11
CA PHE A 151 3.00 10.25 -32.45
C PHE A 151 3.40 9.35 -33.61
N VAL A 152 4.35 8.41 -33.42
CA VAL A 152 4.80 7.51 -34.48
C VAL A 152 3.94 6.25 -34.60
N HIS A 153 3.29 5.75 -33.53
CA HIS A 153 2.30 4.64 -33.44
C HIS A 153 2.63 3.27 -34.10
N ASN A 154 3.39 3.25 -35.21
CA ASN A 154 4.03 2.14 -35.90
C ASN A 154 5.41 2.63 -36.36
N TYR A 155 6.50 2.01 -35.87
CA TYR A 155 7.92 2.41 -35.98
C TYR A 155 8.50 2.71 -37.38
N THR A 156 7.68 2.73 -38.44
CA THR A 156 8.09 2.79 -39.86
C THR A 156 7.68 4.06 -40.59
N ASP A 157 6.76 4.89 -40.07
CA ASP A 157 6.27 6.07 -40.80
C ASP A 157 6.95 7.38 -40.37
N VAL A 158 8.18 7.57 -40.86
CA VAL A 158 9.00 8.78 -40.65
C VAL A 158 8.29 10.06 -41.13
N LYS A 159 7.29 9.96 -42.03
CA LYS A 159 6.59 11.12 -42.59
C LYS A 159 5.75 11.87 -41.55
N ARG A 160 5.30 11.21 -40.48
CA ARG A 160 4.54 11.85 -39.39
C ARG A 160 5.29 12.95 -38.64
N ILE A 161 6.61 13.03 -38.84
CA ILE A 161 7.46 14.11 -38.32
C ILE A 161 7.07 15.47 -38.92
N TRP A 162 6.53 15.51 -40.15
CA TRP A 162 6.11 16.75 -40.83
C TRP A 162 4.70 16.70 -41.44
N LEU A 163 4.11 15.51 -41.58
CA LEU A 163 2.73 15.36 -42.06
C LEU A 163 1.75 16.01 -41.08
N GLY A 164 0.74 16.72 -41.59
CA GLY A 164 -0.26 17.42 -40.78
C GLY A 164 0.18 18.79 -40.25
N TYR A 165 1.38 19.27 -40.60
CA TYR A 165 1.80 20.64 -40.28
C TYR A 165 1.08 21.65 -41.20
N PRO A 166 0.57 22.79 -40.69
CA PRO A 166 0.68 23.29 -39.31
C PRO A 166 -0.47 22.87 -38.37
N GLU A 167 -1.59 22.39 -38.90
CA GLU A 167 -2.86 22.23 -38.17
C GLU A 167 -2.77 21.23 -37.01
N GLU A 168 -2.20 20.05 -37.23
CA GLU A 168 -2.03 19.03 -36.20
C GLU A 168 -0.84 19.33 -35.26
N HIS A 169 0.12 20.12 -35.71
CA HIS A 169 1.37 20.38 -34.98
C HIS A 169 1.24 21.53 -33.98
N ARG A 170 0.20 22.36 -34.11
CA ARG A 170 -0.19 23.35 -33.10
C ARG A 170 -0.62 22.68 -31.79
N TRP A 171 -1.08 21.43 -31.87
CA TRP A 171 -1.57 20.68 -30.73
C TRP A 171 -0.53 19.68 -30.24
N MET A 172 -0.25 19.73 -28.94
CA MET A 172 0.67 18.82 -28.26
C MET A 172 -0.08 17.99 -27.24
N ASN A 173 0.25 16.70 -27.17
CA ASN A 173 -0.16 15.87 -26.04
C ASN A 173 0.58 16.32 -24.77
N LEU A 174 0.01 16.00 -23.60
CA LEU A 174 0.56 16.39 -22.29
C LEU A 174 2.06 16.06 -22.17
N ASN A 175 2.47 14.86 -22.58
CA ASN A 175 3.86 14.40 -22.46
C ASN A 175 4.82 15.23 -23.32
N MET A 176 4.40 15.61 -24.52
CA MET A 176 5.19 16.45 -25.42
C MET A 176 5.34 17.88 -24.89
N LYS A 177 4.27 18.42 -24.30
CA LYS A 177 4.24 19.73 -23.63
C LYS A 177 5.16 19.74 -22.40
N ILE A 178 5.03 18.76 -21.52
CA ILE A 178 5.89 18.62 -20.32
C ILE A 178 7.35 18.40 -20.72
N PHE A 179 7.62 17.60 -21.76
CA PHE A 179 8.97 17.41 -22.28
C PHE A 179 9.59 18.77 -22.65
N ALA A 180 8.91 19.58 -23.47
CA ALA A 180 9.41 20.90 -23.87
C ALA A 180 9.71 21.80 -22.65
N ILE A 181 8.76 21.89 -21.70
CA ILE A 181 8.90 22.70 -20.49
C ILE A 181 10.10 22.24 -19.67
N LEU A 182 10.23 20.95 -19.38
CA LEU A 182 11.31 20.42 -18.55
C LEU A 182 12.69 20.58 -19.20
N GLN A 183 12.78 20.44 -20.53
CA GLN A 183 14.03 20.64 -21.26
C GLN A 183 14.49 22.11 -21.21
N ILE A 184 13.58 23.05 -21.48
CA ILE A 184 13.89 24.49 -21.37
C ILE A 184 14.26 24.84 -19.93
N SER A 185 13.48 24.34 -18.95
CA SER A 185 13.71 24.57 -17.52
C SER A 185 15.08 24.08 -17.07
N TYR A 186 15.53 22.92 -17.55
CA TYR A 186 16.87 22.42 -17.26
C TYR A 186 17.95 23.37 -17.82
N TRP A 187 17.88 23.79 -19.08
CA TRP A 187 18.93 24.68 -19.58
C TRP A 187 18.89 26.08 -18.92
N VAL A 188 17.74 26.51 -18.40
CA VAL A 188 17.59 27.74 -17.60
C VAL A 188 18.17 27.58 -16.19
N HIS A 189 18.01 26.43 -15.52
CA HIS A 189 18.55 26.22 -14.15
C HIS A 189 20.10 26.34 -14.10
N GLN A 190 20.75 26.14 -15.24
CA GLN A 190 22.20 26.14 -15.35
C GLN A 190 22.83 27.51 -15.05
N PHE A 191 22.10 28.63 -15.22
CA PHE A 191 22.60 29.98 -14.94
C PHE A 191 22.75 30.28 -13.44
N PRO A 192 21.73 30.07 -12.58
CA PRO A 192 21.92 30.10 -11.12
C PRO A 192 23.02 29.16 -10.64
N GLU A 193 23.13 27.98 -11.25
CA GLU A 193 24.12 26.98 -10.83
C GLU A 193 25.56 27.44 -11.09
N PHE A 194 25.81 28.23 -12.14
CA PHE A 194 27.13 28.82 -12.36
C PHE A 194 27.59 29.69 -11.17
N TYR A 195 26.64 30.35 -10.53
CA TYR A 195 26.86 31.16 -9.34
C TYR A 195 27.05 30.28 -8.09
N PHE A 196 26.19 29.29 -7.85
CA PHE A 196 26.32 28.39 -6.70
C PHE A 196 27.62 27.57 -6.72
N GLN A 197 28.10 27.18 -7.90
CA GLN A 197 29.35 26.42 -8.06
C GLN A 197 30.62 27.28 -8.04
N LYS A 198 30.52 28.61 -7.92
CA LYS A 198 31.66 29.56 -7.96
C LYS A 198 32.58 29.31 -9.17
N MET A 199 31.98 29.18 -10.35
CA MET A 199 32.68 28.77 -11.57
C MET A 199 33.62 29.88 -12.08
N LYS A 200 34.73 29.50 -12.74
CA LYS A 200 35.67 30.47 -13.32
C LYS A 200 35.06 31.17 -14.53
N ALA A 201 35.36 32.46 -14.71
CA ALA A 201 34.83 33.29 -15.81
C ALA A 201 35.03 32.68 -17.21
N ASP A 202 36.20 32.09 -17.47
CA ASP A 202 36.52 31.48 -18.78
C ASP A 202 35.63 30.27 -19.12
N GLU A 203 35.23 29.50 -18.12
CA GLU A 203 34.39 28.30 -18.27
C GLU A 203 32.90 28.65 -18.36
N ILE A 204 32.47 29.72 -17.67
CA ILE A 204 31.10 30.25 -17.75
C ILE A 204 30.76 30.60 -19.20
N ARG A 205 31.69 31.21 -19.95
CA ARG A 205 31.45 31.62 -21.34
C ARG A 205 31.08 30.44 -22.25
N GLN A 206 31.86 29.35 -22.20
CA GLN A 206 31.62 28.18 -23.05
C GLN A 206 30.30 27.49 -22.72
N ARG A 207 29.96 27.35 -21.43
CA ARG A 207 28.73 26.70 -20.98
C ARG A 207 27.49 27.55 -21.19
N THR A 208 27.63 28.87 -21.09
CA THR A 208 26.57 29.83 -21.42
C THR A 208 26.18 29.70 -22.88
N ILE A 209 27.18 29.63 -23.78
CA ILE A 209 26.91 29.45 -25.22
C ILE A 209 26.15 28.14 -25.46
N LEU A 210 26.56 27.03 -24.84
CA LEU A 210 25.88 25.75 -25.00
C LEU A 210 24.42 25.77 -24.48
N SER A 211 24.20 26.35 -23.31
CA SER A 211 22.88 26.43 -22.68
C SER A 211 21.95 27.33 -23.50
N MET A 212 22.47 28.47 -23.98
CA MET A 212 21.74 29.36 -24.88
C MET A 212 21.39 28.69 -26.22
N LEU A 213 22.30 27.89 -26.80
CA LEU A 213 21.99 27.16 -28.04
C LEU A 213 20.83 26.18 -27.86
N HIS A 214 20.77 25.45 -26.74
CA HIS A 214 19.65 24.55 -26.45
C HIS A 214 18.35 25.31 -26.16
N ILE A 215 18.40 26.38 -25.37
CA ILE A 215 17.22 27.23 -25.09
C ILE A 215 16.67 27.82 -26.39
N CYS A 216 17.54 28.38 -27.25
CA CYS A 216 17.13 28.95 -28.53
C CYS A 216 16.58 27.88 -29.48
N PHE A 217 17.20 26.71 -29.57
CA PHE A 217 16.73 25.62 -30.44
C PHE A 217 15.36 25.10 -30.01
N ILE A 218 15.21 24.74 -28.73
CA ILE A 218 13.98 24.17 -28.20
C ILE A 218 12.89 25.24 -28.15
N GLY A 219 13.22 26.46 -27.73
CA GLY A 219 12.28 27.59 -27.72
C GLY A 219 11.78 27.96 -29.11
N ALA A 220 12.66 28.00 -30.13
CA ALA A 220 12.25 28.25 -31.51
C ALA A 220 11.34 27.13 -32.03
N ALA A 221 11.69 25.86 -31.79
CA ALA A 221 10.84 24.74 -32.17
C ALA A 221 9.48 24.75 -31.46
N TYR A 222 9.46 25.17 -30.19
CA TYR A 222 8.26 25.29 -29.38
C TYR A 222 7.33 26.39 -29.86
N ILE A 223 7.85 27.57 -30.19
CA ILE A 223 7.08 28.71 -30.69
C ILE A 223 6.60 28.46 -32.13
N MET A 224 7.45 27.87 -32.97
CA MET A 224 7.17 27.66 -34.39
C MET A 224 6.41 26.34 -34.71
N ASN A 225 5.92 25.62 -33.69
CA ASN A 225 5.23 24.34 -33.84
C ASN A 225 6.06 23.23 -34.54
N PHE A 226 7.38 23.24 -34.40
CA PHE A 226 8.29 22.20 -34.94
C PHE A 226 8.73 21.18 -33.88
N MET A 227 7.96 21.02 -32.81
CA MET A 227 8.35 20.19 -31.67
C MET A 227 8.47 18.70 -32.01
N ARG A 228 7.66 18.14 -32.92
CA ARG A 228 7.79 16.71 -33.31
C ARG A 228 9.16 16.43 -33.92
N PHE A 229 9.65 17.34 -34.77
CA PHE A 229 10.99 17.29 -35.35
C PHE A 229 12.08 17.50 -34.30
N ALA A 230 11.94 18.50 -33.43
CA ALA A 230 12.93 18.81 -32.41
C ALA A 230 13.12 17.66 -31.41
N VAL A 231 12.06 16.98 -30.98
CA VAL A 231 12.15 15.82 -30.07
C VAL A 231 12.98 14.69 -30.67
N VAL A 232 12.83 14.39 -31.96
CA VAL A 232 13.63 13.34 -32.64
C VAL A 232 15.11 13.73 -32.70
N LEU A 233 15.42 14.98 -33.02
CA LEU A 233 16.82 15.45 -33.02
C LEU A 233 17.43 15.44 -31.61
N LEU A 234 16.69 15.88 -30.60
CA LEU A 234 17.12 15.86 -29.21
C LEU A 234 17.34 14.42 -28.72
N ALA A 235 16.48 13.47 -29.10
CA ALA A 235 16.66 12.06 -28.76
C ALA A 235 18.00 11.52 -29.29
N LEU A 236 18.31 11.77 -30.57
CA LEU A 236 19.56 11.34 -31.18
C LEU A 236 20.78 11.98 -30.49
N GLU A 237 20.72 13.29 -30.22
CA GLU A 237 21.79 14.03 -29.55
C GLU A 237 22.00 13.53 -28.12
N TYR A 238 20.94 13.33 -27.33
CA TYR A 238 21.04 12.88 -25.94
C TYR A 238 21.53 11.43 -25.80
N VAL A 239 21.21 10.54 -26.75
CA VAL A 239 21.81 9.19 -26.79
C VAL A 239 23.33 9.29 -26.96
N SER A 240 23.80 10.13 -27.88
CA SER A 240 25.24 10.36 -28.09
C SER A 240 25.91 10.99 -26.85
N GLN A 241 25.27 11.99 -26.23
CA GLN A 241 25.78 12.66 -25.03
C GLN A 241 25.85 11.73 -23.82
N THR A 242 24.86 10.83 -23.65
CA THR A 242 24.85 9.84 -22.56
C THR A 242 26.08 8.95 -22.65
N ILE A 243 26.37 8.41 -23.83
CA ILE A 243 27.54 7.54 -24.06
C ILE A 243 28.85 8.31 -23.83
N PHE A 244 28.93 9.56 -24.29
CA PHE A 244 30.10 10.42 -24.08
C PHE A 244 30.39 10.67 -22.61
N HIS A 245 29.39 11.17 -21.86
CA HIS A 245 29.56 11.54 -20.46
C HIS A 245 29.78 10.33 -19.57
N PHE A 246 29.13 9.19 -19.85
CA PHE A 246 29.38 7.94 -19.14
C PHE A 246 30.81 7.43 -19.38
N SER A 247 31.30 7.48 -20.62
CA SER A 247 32.69 7.13 -20.96
C SER A 247 33.70 8.05 -20.27
N ARG A 248 33.38 9.35 -20.15
CA ARG A 248 34.18 10.35 -19.44
C ARG A 248 34.18 10.13 -17.92
N LEU A 249 33.07 9.68 -17.32
CA LEU A 249 33.01 9.28 -15.91
C LEU A 249 33.92 8.07 -15.63
N ILE A 250 33.84 7.03 -16.47
CA ILE A 250 34.70 5.84 -16.37
C ILE A 250 36.18 6.21 -16.52
N HIS A 251 36.50 7.15 -17.41
CA HIS A 251 37.86 7.67 -17.60
C HIS A 251 38.41 8.30 -16.32
N PHE A 252 37.59 9.10 -15.62
CA PHE A 252 38.00 9.74 -14.37
C PHE A 252 38.10 8.75 -13.20
N LEU A 253 37.36 7.64 -13.22
CA LEU A 253 37.47 6.54 -12.25
C LEU A 253 38.67 5.60 -12.50
N GLU A 254 39.63 6.02 -13.33
CA GLU A 254 40.90 5.33 -13.65
C GLU A 254 40.76 3.96 -14.34
N LYS A 255 39.56 3.61 -14.84
CA LYS A 255 39.32 2.41 -15.67
C LYS A 255 39.63 2.69 -17.15
N LYS A 256 40.91 2.85 -17.47
CA LYS A 256 41.38 3.34 -18.79
C LYS A 256 40.95 2.47 -19.97
N ASP A 257 40.97 1.15 -19.84
CA ASP A 257 40.63 0.23 -20.95
C ASP A 257 39.14 0.29 -21.30
N LEU A 258 38.28 0.30 -20.27
CA LEU A 258 36.84 0.43 -20.45
C LEU A 258 36.46 1.81 -21.01
N ALA A 259 37.13 2.88 -20.55
CA ALA A 259 36.93 4.22 -21.07
C ALA A 259 37.34 4.36 -22.55
N LYS A 260 38.44 3.72 -22.96
CA LYS A 260 38.91 3.73 -24.35
C LYS A 260 37.86 3.09 -25.28
N ASN A 261 37.34 1.92 -24.91
CA ASN A 261 36.28 1.26 -25.66
C ASN A 261 35.01 2.10 -25.72
N GLY A 262 34.64 2.75 -24.60
CA GLY A 262 33.52 3.68 -24.54
C GLY A 262 33.66 4.88 -25.49
N PHE A 263 34.83 5.53 -25.52
CA PHE A 263 35.09 6.64 -26.46
C PHE A 263 35.11 6.19 -27.93
N THR A 264 35.62 4.99 -28.22
CA THR A 264 35.55 4.43 -29.57
C THR A 264 34.11 4.18 -30.01
N PHE A 265 33.29 3.61 -29.13
CA PHE A 265 31.86 3.41 -29.39
C PHE A 265 31.12 4.74 -29.56
N TRP A 266 31.41 5.72 -28.71
CA TRP A 266 30.88 7.08 -28.84
C TRP A 266 31.23 7.71 -30.19
N ASN A 267 32.48 7.62 -30.67
CA ASN A 267 32.86 8.20 -31.98
C ASN A 267 32.01 7.64 -33.13
N ILE A 268 31.70 6.34 -33.10
CA ILE A 268 30.84 5.69 -34.10
C ILE A 268 29.42 6.25 -33.99
N VAL A 269 28.85 6.23 -32.79
CA VAL A 269 27.48 6.71 -32.54
C VAL A 269 27.35 8.20 -32.88
N PHE A 270 28.34 9.02 -32.53
CA PHE A 270 28.39 10.44 -32.82
C PHE A 270 28.34 10.71 -34.33
N LEU A 271 29.12 9.97 -35.12
CA LEU A 271 29.10 10.09 -36.58
C LEU A 271 27.72 9.73 -37.15
N VAL A 272 27.14 8.61 -36.70
CA VAL A 272 25.81 8.14 -37.13
C VAL A 272 24.73 9.16 -36.77
N VAL A 273 24.76 9.68 -35.54
CA VAL A 273 23.81 10.69 -35.06
C VAL A 273 23.88 11.98 -35.87
N ARG A 274 25.09 12.47 -36.19
CA ARG A 274 25.27 13.69 -37.01
C ARG A 274 24.74 13.51 -38.43
N LEU A 275 25.03 12.36 -39.05
CA LEU A 275 24.51 12.02 -40.37
C LEU A 275 22.99 11.89 -40.35
N ALA A 276 22.42 11.14 -39.40
CA ALA A 276 20.98 10.96 -39.25
C ALA A 276 20.26 12.30 -39.02
N SER A 277 20.82 13.18 -38.20
CA SER A 277 20.27 14.52 -37.93
C SER A 277 20.25 15.40 -39.18
N SER A 278 21.32 15.36 -39.97
CA SER A 278 21.40 16.10 -41.24
C SER A 278 20.42 15.57 -42.28
N VAL A 279 20.34 14.24 -42.44
CA VAL A 279 19.37 13.59 -43.35
C VAL A 279 17.94 13.94 -42.94
N LEU A 280 17.60 13.83 -41.66
CA LEU A 280 16.27 14.14 -41.16
C LEU A 280 15.91 15.62 -41.36
N THR A 281 16.86 16.54 -41.16
CA THR A 281 16.66 17.98 -41.40
C THR A 281 16.34 18.26 -42.87
N VAL A 282 17.09 17.65 -43.79
CA VAL A 282 16.83 17.78 -45.24
C VAL A 282 15.50 17.15 -45.61
N MET A 283 15.19 15.95 -45.14
CA MET A 283 13.90 15.30 -45.40
C MET A 283 12.71 16.15 -44.92
N THR A 284 12.80 16.70 -43.72
CA THR A 284 11.72 17.49 -43.11
C THR A 284 11.53 18.84 -43.82
N PHE A 285 12.57 19.67 -43.94
CA PHE A 285 12.42 21.03 -44.46
C PHE A 285 12.50 21.15 -45.99
N TRP A 286 13.19 20.25 -46.69
CA TRP A 286 13.35 20.33 -48.15
C TRP A 286 12.25 19.58 -48.90
N TYR A 287 11.92 18.37 -48.43
CA TYR A 287 10.97 17.49 -49.10
C TYR A 287 9.59 17.49 -48.42
N GLY A 288 9.55 17.39 -47.09
CA GLY A 288 8.31 17.26 -46.32
C GLY A 288 7.46 18.53 -46.30
N LEU A 289 7.97 19.58 -45.66
CA LEU A 289 7.27 20.84 -45.44
C LEU A 289 7.15 21.72 -46.70
N ARG A 290 7.65 21.27 -47.86
CA ARG A 290 7.50 22.02 -49.12
C ARG A 290 6.05 22.12 -49.57
N GLN A 291 5.22 21.12 -49.24
CA GLN A 291 3.82 21.07 -49.65
C GLN A 291 2.92 22.08 -48.91
N SER A 292 3.37 22.60 -47.76
CA SER A 292 2.63 23.54 -46.90
C SER A 292 3.30 24.91 -46.81
N GLU A 293 4.00 25.33 -47.88
CA GLU A 293 4.76 26.58 -47.95
C GLU A 293 3.84 27.81 -48.09
N THR A 294 4.10 28.85 -47.28
CA THR A 294 3.41 30.15 -47.37
C THR A 294 4.41 31.28 -47.65
N ALA A 295 3.94 32.35 -48.32
CA ALA A 295 4.76 33.51 -48.67
C ALA A 295 5.15 34.38 -47.45
N TYR A 296 4.41 34.29 -46.35
CA TYR A 296 4.62 35.03 -45.11
C TYR A 296 4.32 34.16 -43.88
N ILE A 297 4.76 34.62 -42.70
CA ILE A 297 4.48 33.96 -41.41
C ILE A 297 3.04 34.25 -41.01
N ASP A 298 2.23 33.21 -40.86
CA ASP A 298 0.84 33.33 -40.42
C ASP A 298 0.69 32.82 -38.97
N VAL A 299 0.72 33.77 -38.04
CA VAL A 299 0.59 33.50 -36.60
C VAL A 299 -0.80 32.98 -36.24
N ALA A 300 -1.85 33.36 -36.99
CA ALA A 300 -3.23 32.94 -36.71
C ALA A 300 -3.45 31.46 -37.09
N SER A 301 -2.90 31.02 -38.21
CA SER A 301 -2.89 29.60 -38.60
C SER A 301 -1.78 28.78 -37.93
N GLY A 302 -0.88 29.43 -37.17
CA GLY A 302 0.27 28.77 -36.55
C GLY A 302 1.27 28.23 -37.57
N ASN A 303 1.24 28.78 -38.79
CA ASN A 303 2.10 28.41 -39.89
C ASN A 303 3.32 29.34 -39.98
N TYR A 304 4.46 28.82 -39.53
CA TYR A 304 5.75 29.51 -39.59
C TYR A 304 6.64 29.04 -40.76
N ASN A 305 6.10 28.25 -41.69
CA ASN A 305 6.86 27.61 -42.75
C ASN A 305 6.95 28.48 -44.02
N THR A 306 7.95 29.37 -44.06
CA THR A 306 8.27 30.21 -45.22
C THR A 306 9.48 29.68 -45.99
N THR A 307 9.66 30.14 -47.24
CA THR A 307 10.86 29.86 -48.05
C THR A 307 12.14 30.19 -47.29
N TYR A 308 12.15 31.32 -46.55
CA TYR A 308 13.27 31.76 -45.73
C TYR A 308 13.64 30.76 -44.60
N VAL A 309 12.63 30.25 -43.87
CA VAL A 309 12.84 29.28 -42.78
C VAL A 309 13.36 27.94 -43.32
N ARG A 310 12.86 27.49 -44.47
CA ARG A 310 13.32 26.24 -45.11
C ARG A 310 14.73 26.36 -45.69
N GLU A 311 15.03 27.46 -46.37
CA GLU A 311 16.35 27.69 -46.95
C GLU A 311 17.43 27.90 -45.88
N SER A 312 17.12 28.61 -44.79
CA SER A 312 18.06 28.82 -43.67
C SER A 312 18.38 27.51 -42.94
N ALA A 313 17.40 26.64 -42.71
CA ALA A 313 17.61 25.30 -42.14
C ALA A 313 18.43 24.38 -43.08
N SER A 314 18.14 24.40 -44.38
CA SER A 314 18.79 23.51 -45.38
C SER A 314 20.22 23.93 -45.75
N ARG A 315 20.51 25.24 -45.87
CA ARG A 315 21.87 25.75 -46.16
C ARG A 315 22.87 25.35 -45.08
N LYS A 316 22.44 25.31 -43.82
CA LYS A 316 23.28 24.94 -42.67
C LYS A 316 23.59 23.43 -42.65
N ALA A 317 22.59 22.57 -42.88
CA ALA A 317 22.76 21.12 -42.98
C ALA A 317 23.66 20.68 -44.15
N LYS A 318 23.53 21.31 -45.32
CA LYS A 318 24.43 21.07 -46.47
C LYS A 318 25.89 21.48 -46.18
N SER A 319 26.10 22.54 -45.39
CA SER A 319 27.45 22.98 -45.00
C SER A 319 28.15 22.00 -44.04
N GLU A 320 27.40 21.35 -43.14
CA GLU A 320 27.95 20.35 -42.20
C GLU A 320 28.24 19.02 -42.89
N THR A 321 27.37 18.58 -43.81
CA THR A 321 27.59 17.36 -44.60
C THR A 321 28.87 17.47 -45.46
N LYS A 322 29.19 18.67 -45.97
CA LYS A 322 30.44 18.96 -46.69
C LYS A 322 31.70 18.96 -45.81
N LYS A 323 31.59 19.23 -44.50
CA LYS A 323 32.71 19.18 -43.55
C LYS A 323 33.04 17.76 -43.07
N LEU A 324 32.12 16.82 -43.22
CA LEU A 324 32.26 15.40 -42.87
C LEU A 324 32.85 14.53 -44.01
N ALA A 325 33.04 15.09 -45.21
CA ALA A 325 33.74 14.43 -46.30
C ALA A 325 35.27 14.50 -46.08
N PRO A 326 36.02 13.39 -46.19
CA PRO A 326 37.46 13.39 -46.00
C PRO A 326 38.16 14.22 -47.08
N GLN A 327 38.82 15.30 -46.67
CA GLN A 327 39.71 16.11 -47.53
C GLN A 327 41.02 15.33 -47.81
N PRO A 328 41.46 15.23 -49.08
CA PRO A 328 42.75 14.63 -49.42
C PRO A 328 43.90 15.56 -49.02
N LYS A 329 45.01 14.98 -48.55
CA LYS A 329 46.20 15.69 -48.09
C LYS A 329 46.95 16.37 -49.25
N GLY A 330 47.10 17.70 -49.18
CA GLY A 330 48.37 18.38 -49.47
C GLY A 330 48.44 19.42 -50.61
N ARG A 331 49.09 20.55 -50.26
CA ARG A 331 49.96 21.47 -51.05
C ARG A 331 49.39 22.75 -51.73
N LYS A 332 49.86 23.89 -51.16
CA LYS A 332 50.37 25.18 -51.69
C LYS A 332 49.73 25.91 -52.89
N SER A 333 49.58 27.23 -52.65
CA SER A 333 49.81 28.44 -53.48
C SER A 333 48.75 28.99 -54.47
N LYS A 334 48.37 30.25 -54.19
CA LYS A 334 48.19 31.48 -55.04
C LYS A 334 47.29 31.50 -56.30
N SER A 335 46.60 32.65 -56.43
CA SER A 335 46.07 33.38 -57.63
C SER A 335 45.06 32.61 -58.50
N GLU A 336 44.10 33.17 -59.23
CA GLU A 336 43.54 34.49 -59.56
C GLU A 336 42.20 34.17 -60.30
N GLU A 337 41.34 35.18 -60.53
CA GLU A 337 40.44 35.44 -61.69
C GLU A 337 40.12 34.29 -62.70
N SER A 338 38.97 34.13 -63.36
CA SER A 338 37.81 34.96 -63.79
C SER A 338 36.89 34.02 -64.62
N VAL A 339 35.55 34.12 -64.58
CA VAL A 339 34.63 34.70 -65.60
C VAL A 339 34.11 33.72 -66.68
N SER A 340 32.79 33.86 -66.94
CA SER A 340 31.98 33.58 -68.16
C SER A 340 31.79 32.11 -68.62
N GLU A 341 30.71 31.70 -69.30
CA GLU A 341 29.43 32.26 -69.77
C GLU A 341 28.59 31.08 -70.33
N ASN A 342 27.26 31.27 -70.43
CA ASN A 342 26.35 30.84 -71.52
C ASN A 342 26.24 29.34 -71.92
N GLU A 343 25.15 28.80 -72.43
CA GLU A 343 23.70 29.06 -72.50
C GLU A 343 23.14 27.84 -73.27
N HIS A 344 21.81 27.63 -73.23
CA HIS A 344 20.99 26.87 -74.20
C HIS A 344 21.09 25.32 -74.22
N SER A 345 20.08 24.54 -74.60
CA SER A 345 18.62 24.64 -74.75
C SER A 345 18.13 23.26 -75.29
N GLU A 346 16.81 23.03 -75.25
CA GLU A 346 16.01 22.10 -76.09
C GLU A 346 15.96 20.58 -75.81
N GLU A 347 14.82 20.20 -75.20
CA GLU A 347 13.65 19.49 -75.79
C GLU A 347 13.73 18.21 -76.67
N ALA A 348 12.67 17.41 -76.44
CA ALA A 348 11.86 16.61 -77.37
C ALA A 348 12.03 15.06 -77.43
N ASP A 349 11.10 14.41 -76.72
CA ASP A 349 10.08 13.44 -77.20
C ASP A 349 10.44 12.01 -77.67
N GLY A 350 9.53 11.08 -77.34
CA GLY A 350 9.04 10.12 -78.33
C GLY A 350 9.37 8.62 -78.23
N SER A 351 8.45 7.88 -77.60
CA SER A 351 7.74 6.72 -78.19
C SER A 351 8.29 5.27 -78.14
N ALA A 352 7.35 4.38 -77.75
CA ALA A 352 6.97 3.07 -78.32
C ALA A 352 7.36 1.72 -77.65
N LYS A 353 6.30 1.10 -77.07
CA LYS A 353 5.76 -0.28 -77.35
C LYS A 353 6.59 -1.51 -76.90
N ARG A 354 6.07 -2.66 -76.45
CA ARG A 354 4.72 -3.28 -76.30
C ARG A 354 4.90 -4.75 -75.84
N VAL A 355 3.79 -5.40 -75.46
CA VAL A 355 3.48 -6.87 -75.51
C VAL A 355 3.77 -7.68 -74.23
N VAL A 356 2.91 -8.54 -73.64
CA VAL A 356 1.44 -8.76 -73.56
C VAL A 356 1.19 -10.06 -72.75
N ARG A 357 0.08 -10.09 -71.98
CA ARG A 357 -0.72 -11.28 -71.54
C ARG A 357 -0.19 -12.20 -70.41
N ASN A 358 -1.01 -12.84 -69.56
CA ASN A 358 -2.44 -13.21 -69.68
C ASN A 358 -3.08 -13.62 -68.33
N PHE A 359 -4.38 -13.30 -68.19
CA PHE A 359 -5.51 -14.11 -67.63
C PHE A 359 -5.58 -14.41 -66.11
N LYS A 360 -6.75 -14.37 -65.41
CA LYS A 360 -8.15 -14.14 -65.81
C LYS A 360 -9.05 -13.92 -64.57
N GLU A 361 -10.04 -13.02 -64.72
CA GLU A 361 -11.46 -13.06 -64.28
C GLU A 361 -11.83 -13.16 -62.77
N LYS A 362 -12.85 -12.46 -62.23
CA LYS A 362 -14.05 -11.86 -62.85
C LYS A 362 -14.71 -10.80 -61.95
N LYS A 363 -15.24 -9.75 -62.60
CA LYS A 363 -16.20 -8.74 -62.09
C LYS A 363 -17.64 -9.27 -62.17
N HIS A 364 -18.53 -8.78 -61.28
CA HIS A 364 -19.78 -8.05 -61.55
C HIS A 364 -20.80 -8.27 -60.42
N CYS A 365 -21.33 -7.22 -59.78
CA CYS A 365 -22.60 -6.57 -60.14
C CYS A 365 -23.07 -5.58 -59.04
N LEU A 366 -23.37 -4.35 -59.48
CA LEU A 366 -24.22 -3.39 -58.77
C LEU A 366 -25.68 -3.89 -58.82
N GLY A 367 -26.44 -3.70 -57.74
CA GLY A 367 -27.91 -3.65 -57.79
C GLY A 367 -28.64 -4.51 -56.74
N LEU A 368 -29.49 -3.83 -55.96
CA LEU A 368 -30.56 -4.35 -55.10
C LEU A 368 -30.14 -5.20 -53.89
N THR A 369 -30.25 -4.64 -52.67
CA THR A 369 -31.29 -5.05 -51.69
C THR A 369 -31.21 -4.22 -50.40
N PHE A 370 -32.00 -3.14 -50.33
CA PHE A 370 -32.37 -2.42 -49.11
C PHE A 370 -33.60 -3.07 -48.43
N LEU A 371 -33.70 -4.41 -48.43
CA LEU A 371 -34.92 -5.10 -47.97
C LEU A 371 -34.66 -6.52 -47.41
N LYS A 372 -33.59 -6.69 -46.62
CA LYS A 372 -33.26 -7.98 -45.97
C LYS A 372 -32.62 -7.85 -44.58
N ARG A 373 -33.07 -6.90 -43.76
CA ARG A 373 -32.70 -6.82 -42.33
C ARG A 373 -33.89 -6.80 -41.37
N PHE A 374 -35.06 -7.26 -41.82
CA PHE A 374 -36.29 -7.31 -41.03
C PHE A 374 -36.84 -8.73 -40.74
N PHE A 375 -36.12 -9.80 -41.14
CA PHE A 375 -36.54 -11.18 -40.86
C PHE A 375 -35.35 -12.07 -40.50
N LEU A 376 -34.93 -12.02 -39.24
CA LEU A 376 -34.19 -13.10 -38.56
C LEU A 376 -34.21 -12.87 -37.04
N ASN A 377 -35.41 -12.82 -36.48
CA ASN A 377 -35.67 -13.15 -35.09
C ASN A 377 -36.77 -14.21 -35.10
N ARG A 378 -36.42 -15.43 -35.53
CA ARG A 378 -37.24 -16.60 -35.24
C ARG A 378 -37.00 -16.94 -33.79
N ALA A 379 -38.00 -16.59 -32.97
CA ALA A 379 -38.19 -17.14 -31.64
C ALA A 379 -38.00 -18.66 -31.69
N CYS A 380 -36.94 -19.13 -31.05
CA CYS A 380 -36.84 -20.52 -30.62
C CYS A 380 -37.71 -20.60 -29.36
N ILE A 381 -39.02 -20.81 -29.53
CA ILE A 381 -39.90 -21.22 -28.45
C ILE A 381 -39.50 -22.66 -28.11
N ARG A 382 -38.51 -22.81 -27.22
CA ARG A 382 -38.43 -24.00 -26.38
C ARG A 382 -39.44 -23.80 -25.27
N PHE A 383 -40.45 -24.68 -25.22
CA PHE A 383 -41.35 -24.79 -24.09
C PHE A 383 -40.52 -24.85 -22.79
N PRO A 384 -40.79 -24.00 -21.78
CA PRO A 384 -40.12 -24.11 -20.50
C PRO A 384 -40.46 -25.47 -19.90
N ARG A 385 -39.42 -26.23 -19.54
CA ARG A 385 -39.54 -27.33 -18.58
C ARG A 385 -40.23 -26.77 -17.33
N ALA A 386 -41.16 -27.56 -16.79
CA ALA A 386 -42.08 -27.23 -15.69
C ALA A 386 -41.53 -26.19 -14.71
N MET A 387 -42.25 -25.07 -14.54
CA MET A 387 -42.04 -24.18 -13.40
C MET A 387 -42.05 -25.02 -12.11
N THR A 388 -41.01 -24.84 -11.29
CA THR A 388 -41.03 -25.24 -9.89
C THR A 388 -42.29 -24.65 -9.24
N SER A 389 -42.92 -25.42 -8.35
CA SER A 389 -44.22 -25.05 -7.74
C SER A 389 -44.21 -23.60 -7.25
N PRO A 390 -45.18 -22.75 -7.65
CA PRO A 390 -45.23 -21.35 -7.22
C PRO A 390 -45.42 -21.19 -5.70
N TRP A 391 -45.77 -22.29 -5.02
CA TRP A 391 -46.05 -22.34 -3.60
C TRP A 391 -44.81 -22.58 -2.72
N SER A 392 -43.70 -23.07 -3.29
CA SER A 392 -42.49 -23.44 -2.54
C SER A 392 -41.22 -22.91 -3.21
N ARG A 393 -40.86 -21.65 -2.91
CA ARG A 393 -39.62 -21.00 -3.40
C ARG A 393 -38.48 -21.12 -2.38
N SER A 394 -38.03 -22.35 -2.14
CA SER A 394 -36.93 -22.61 -1.20
C SER A 394 -35.56 -22.55 -1.90
N VAL A 395 -34.56 -21.99 -1.23
CA VAL A 395 -33.16 -21.90 -1.70
C VAL A 395 -32.22 -22.50 -0.67
N ARG A 396 -31.13 -23.12 -1.13
CA ARG A 396 -30.03 -23.54 -0.24
C ARG A 396 -28.80 -22.67 -0.49
N LEU A 397 -28.33 -22.00 0.54
CA LEU A 397 -27.25 -21.02 0.46
C LEU A 397 -26.08 -21.44 1.35
N ALA A 398 -24.87 -21.07 0.96
CA ALA A 398 -23.65 -21.37 1.70
C ALA A 398 -22.84 -20.09 1.94
N VAL A 399 -22.41 -19.90 3.18
CA VAL A 399 -21.35 -18.96 3.55
C VAL A 399 -20.13 -19.75 3.94
N CYS A 400 -18.94 -19.24 3.63
CA CYS A 400 -17.71 -19.86 4.06
C CYS A 400 -16.84 -18.92 4.87
N THR A 401 -15.97 -19.51 5.68
CA THR A 401 -14.88 -18.85 6.37
C THR A 401 -13.59 -19.51 5.91
N VAL A 402 -12.62 -18.71 5.47
CA VAL A 402 -11.34 -19.20 4.95
C VAL A 402 -10.17 -18.51 5.65
N ASN A 403 -9.13 -19.29 5.92
CA ASN A 403 -7.87 -18.84 6.50
C ASN A 403 -6.84 -18.54 5.41
N ASN A 404 -7.16 -17.56 4.58
CA ASN A 404 -6.28 -17.16 3.50
C ASN A 404 -4.98 -16.53 4.03
N TRP A 405 -3.99 -16.51 3.15
CA TRP A 405 -2.70 -15.90 3.43
C TRP A 405 -2.37 -14.94 2.27
N ALA A 406 -1.98 -13.70 2.61
CA ALA A 406 -1.60 -12.71 1.62
C ALA A 406 -0.57 -13.29 0.63
N LEU A 407 -0.87 -13.19 -0.66
CA LEU A 407 -0.06 -13.66 -1.80
C LEU A 407 0.14 -15.18 -1.91
N ASP A 408 -0.45 -15.99 -1.03
CA ASP A 408 -0.47 -17.46 -1.14
C ASP A 408 -1.52 -17.91 -2.18
N PHE A 409 -1.37 -17.46 -3.43
CA PHE A 409 -2.35 -17.69 -4.49
C PHE A 409 -2.71 -19.17 -4.67
N LYS A 410 -1.73 -20.08 -4.54
CA LYS A 410 -1.95 -21.52 -4.65
C LYS A 410 -2.73 -22.07 -3.45
N GLY A 411 -2.35 -21.70 -2.22
CA GLY A 411 -3.08 -22.14 -1.02
C GLY A 411 -4.48 -21.55 -0.97
N ASN A 412 -4.64 -20.26 -1.30
CA ASN A 412 -5.93 -19.59 -1.37
C ASN A 412 -6.84 -20.22 -2.43
N LEU A 413 -6.33 -20.54 -3.64
CA LEU A 413 -7.07 -21.31 -4.63
C LEU A 413 -7.54 -22.67 -4.06
N GLY A 414 -6.65 -23.40 -3.38
CA GLY A 414 -7.00 -24.66 -2.73
C GLY A 414 -8.15 -24.53 -1.73
N ARG A 415 -8.11 -23.50 -0.87
CA ARG A 415 -9.16 -23.19 0.11
C ARG A 415 -10.48 -22.82 -0.58
N ILE A 416 -10.44 -21.96 -1.60
CA ILE A 416 -11.61 -21.56 -2.38
C ILE A 416 -12.26 -22.79 -3.02
N LEU A 417 -11.50 -23.59 -3.76
CA LEU A 417 -12.00 -24.79 -4.44
C LEU A 417 -12.60 -25.80 -3.45
N ARG A 418 -11.97 -26.00 -2.29
CA ARG A 418 -12.49 -26.87 -1.23
C ARG A 418 -13.85 -26.38 -0.72
N THR A 419 -13.98 -25.10 -0.43
CA THR A 419 -15.28 -24.55 0.03
C THR A 419 -16.36 -24.58 -1.05
N CYS A 420 -15.99 -24.42 -2.33
CA CYS A 420 -16.91 -24.63 -3.46
C CYS A 420 -17.37 -26.08 -3.56
N GLU A 421 -16.45 -27.04 -3.40
CA GLU A 421 -16.77 -28.46 -3.40
C GLU A 421 -17.68 -28.84 -2.23
N GLU A 422 -17.39 -28.37 -1.01
CA GLU A 422 -18.22 -28.59 0.18
C GLU A 422 -19.62 -27.99 0.02
N ALA A 423 -19.72 -26.75 -0.48
CA ALA A 423 -21.01 -26.12 -0.77
C ALA A 423 -21.80 -26.87 -1.85
N HIS A 424 -21.13 -27.32 -2.92
CA HIS A 424 -21.74 -28.13 -3.96
C HIS A 424 -22.23 -29.47 -3.43
N ARG A 425 -21.42 -30.17 -2.62
CA ARG A 425 -21.78 -31.46 -1.98
C ARG A 425 -22.97 -31.29 -1.05
N ALA A 426 -23.06 -30.16 -0.36
CA ALA A 426 -24.21 -29.77 0.44
C ALA A 426 -25.43 -29.36 -0.41
N ARG A 427 -25.34 -29.37 -1.74
CA ARG A 427 -26.35 -28.96 -2.73
C ARG A 427 -26.74 -27.48 -2.66
N ALA A 428 -25.85 -26.62 -2.15
CA ALA A 428 -26.06 -25.17 -2.18
C ALA A 428 -26.10 -24.65 -3.63
N ARG A 429 -26.84 -23.56 -3.84
CA ARG A 429 -26.99 -22.88 -5.13
C ARG A 429 -26.15 -21.60 -5.23
N LEU A 430 -25.70 -21.09 -4.08
CA LEU A 430 -24.81 -19.95 -3.98
C LEU A 430 -23.78 -20.22 -2.87
N ARG A 431 -22.50 -20.00 -3.17
CA ARG A 431 -21.39 -19.95 -2.21
C ARG A 431 -20.83 -18.55 -2.16
N LEU A 432 -20.85 -17.94 -0.98
CA LEU A 432 -20.25 -16.63 -0.72
C LEU A 432 -18.91 -16.79 0.01
N GLY A 433 -17.85 -16.27 -0.62
CA GLY A 433 -16.53 -16.13 -0.01
C GLY A 433 -16.23 -14.72 0.51
N PRO A 434 -15.14 -14.57 1.29
CA PRO A 434 -14.75 -13.29 1.87
C PRO A 434 -14.23 -12.27 0.85
N GLU A 435 -14.09 -11.03 1.31
CA GLU A 435 -13.50 -9.92 0.57
C GLU A 435 -12.05 -10.19 0.16
N LEU A 436 -11.66 -9.95 -1.11
CA LEU A 436 -10.29 -10.17 -1.59
C LEU A 436 -9.73 -11.57 -1.28
N GLU A 437 -10.56 -12.63 -1.26
CA GLU A 437 -10.12 -13.97 -0.88
C GLU A 437 -9.07 -14.60 -1.81
N ILE A 438 -9.00 -14.20 -3.08
CA ILE A 438 -8.01 -14.74 -4.02
C ILE A 438 -6.57 -14.35 -3.62
N PRO A 439 -6.21 -13.07 -3.51
CA PRO A 439 -4.88 -12.68 -3.04
C PRO A 439 -4.73 -12.72 -1.51
N GLY A 440 -5.83 -12.75 -0.75
CA GLY A 440 -5.84 -12.43 0.68
C GLY A 440 -5.97 -10.91 0.90
N TYR A 441 -6.68 -10.50 1.96
CA TYR A 441 -6.98 -9.09 2.22
C TYR A 441 -5.74 -8.27 2.58
N GLY A 442 -4.89 -8.79 3.46
CA GLY A 442 -3.69 -8.15 4.01
C GLY A 442 -2.51 -8.01 3.04
N GLY A 443 -2.77 -7.86 1.73
CA GLY A 443 -1.72 -7.63 0.73
C GLY A 443 -0.98 -6.29 0.89
N ALA A 444 -1.61 -5.29 1.53
CA ALA A 444 -1.06 -3.96 1.73
C ALA A 444 -0.45 -3.38 0.44
N ASP A 445 0.79 -2.88 0.47
CA ASP A 445 1.43 -2.25 -0.70
C ASP A 445 1.69 -3.21 -1.86
N HIS A 446 1.56 -4.53 -1.69
CA HIS A 446 1.57 -5.47 -2.80
C HIS A 446 0.41 -5.26 -3.79
N PHE A 447 -0.66 -4.55 -3.40
CA PHE A 447 -1.69 -4.12 -4.36
C PHE A 447 -1.18 -3.07 -5.37
N PHE A 448 -0.04 -2.43 -5.13
CA PHE A 448 0.64 -1.61 -6.15
C PHE A 448 1.42 -2.45 -7.17
N GLU A 449 1.78 -3.69 -6.81
CA GLU A 449 2.48 -4.60 -7.70
C GLU A 449 1.48 -5.20 -8.68
N VAL A 450 1.77 -5.04 -9.98
CA VAL A 450 0.89 -5.55 -11.05
C VAL A 450 0.76 -7.07 -10.98
N ASP A 451 1.79 -7.75 -10.49
CA ASP A 451 1.83 -9.20 -10.28
C ASP A 451 0.67 -9.69 -9.40
N THR A 452 0.31 -8.95 -8.35
CA THR A 452 -0.82 -9.30 -7.47
C THR A 452 -2.14 -9.36 -8.24
N GLU A 453 -2.37 -8.41 -9.14
CA GLU A 453 -3.53 -8.38 -10.01
C GLU A 453 -3.48 -9.49 -11.08
N ILE A 454 -2.32 -9.67 -11.74
CA ILE A 454 -2.13 -10.70 -12.78
C ILE A 454 -2.36 -12.09 -12.21
N HIS A 455 -1.73 -12.41 -11.08
CA HIS A 455 -1.91 -13.70 -10.42
C HIS A 455 -3.35 -13.88 -9.95
N SER A 456 -4.02 -12.82 -9.50
CA SER A 456 -5.45 -12.91 -9.18
C SER A 456 -6.30 -13.29 -10.39
N TRP A 457 -5.99 -12.79 -11.59
CA TRP A 457 -6.65 -13.20 -12.83
C TRP A 457 -6.33 -14.64 -13.25
N GLU A 458 -5.09 -15.09 -13.07
CA GLU A 458 -4.68 -16.48 -13.30
C GLU A 458 -5.43 -17.45 -12.38
N ILE A 459 -5.57 -17.10 -11.10
CA ILE A 459 -6.35 -17.87 -10.14
C ILE A 459 -7.85 -17.83 -10.48
N LEU A 460 -8.38 -16.67 -10.87
CA LEU A 460 -9.78 -16.57 -11.30
C LEU A 460 -10.05 -17.47 -12.51
N LYS A 461 -9.14 -17.54 -13.48
CA LYS A 461 -9.25 -18.46 -14.62
C LYS A 461 -9.43 -19.91 -14.17
N GLU A 462 -8.64 -20.36 -13.19
CA GLU A 462 -8.76 -21.71 -12.64
C GLU A 462 -10.10 -21.92 -11.94
N ILE A 463 -10.58 -20.95 -11.15
CA ILE A 463 -11.90 -20.99 -10.51
C ILE A 463 -13.02 -21.07 -11.57
N VAL A 464 -12.95 -20.25 -12.62
CA VAL A 464 -13.91 -20.26 -13.73
C VAL A 464 -13.91 -21.60 -14.44
N SER A 465 -12.74 -22.15 -14.75
CA SER A 465 -12.61 -23.49 -15.36
C SER A 465 -13.23 -24.58 -14.48
N LYS A 466 -12.88 -24.61 -13.18
CA LYS A 466 -13.39 -25.58 -12.20
C LYS A 466 -14.89 -25.45 -11.96
N SER A 467 -15.45 -24.25 -12.05
CA SER A 467 -16.90 -24.02 -11.86
C SER A 467 -17.78 -24.82 -12.82
N LYS A 468 -17.25 -25.28 -13.97
CA LYS A 468 -17.95 -26.20 -14.88
C LYS A 468 -18.29 -27.55 -14.25
N GLN A 469 -17.56 -27.96 -13.20
CA GLN A 469 -17.86 -29.17 -12.42
C GLN A 469 -19.08 -28.98 -11.48
N TRP A 470 -19.44 -27.73 -11.20
CA TRP A 470 -20.54 -27.35 -10.31
C TRP A 470 -21.51 -26.41 -11.04
N PRO A 471 -22.16 -26.87 -12.13
CA PRO A 471 -22.89 -26.00 -13.05
C PRO A 471 -24.07 -25.26 -12.41
N SER A 472 -24.56 -25.72 -11.25
CA SER A 472 -25.66 -25.12 -10.49
C SER A 472 -25.21 -24.28 -9.29
N LEU A 473 -23.91 -24.11 -9.07
CA LEU A 473 -23.36 -23.34 -7.95
C LEU A 473 -22.88 -21.97 -8.43
N LEU A 474 -23.57 -20.91 -8.01
CA LEU A 474 -23.08 -19.55 -8.16
C LEU A 474 -21.97 -19.28 -7.13
N ILE A 475 -20.77 -18.98 -7.61
CA ILE A 475 -19.60 -18.70 -6.79
C ILE A 475 -19.41 -17.18 -6.73
N VAL A 476 -19.40 -16.62 -5.52
CA VAL A 476 -19.01 -15.23 -5.27
C VAL A 476 -17.64 -15.25 -4.59
N THR A 477 -16.66 -14.60 -5.23
CA THR A 477 -15.25 -14.53 -4.77
C THR A 477 -14.72 -13.10 -4.84
N GLY A 478 -13.61 -12.78 -4.16
CA GLY A 478 -13.03 -11.44 -4.13
C GLY A 478 -11.64 -11.34 -4.76
N MET A 479 -11.38 -10.28 -5.54
CA MET A 479 -10.05 -9.95 -6.07
C MET A 479 -9.91 -8.45 -6.44
N PRO A 480 -8.68 -7.92 -6.56
CA PRO A 480 -8.44 -6.61 -7.12
C PRO A 480 -8.62 -6.63 -8.65
N VAL A 481 -9.25 -5.59 -9.20
CA VAL A 481 -9.43 -5.43 -10.66
C VAL A 481 -9.16 -3.99 -11.07
N ARG A 482 -8.32 -3.80 -12.09
CA ARG A 482 -8.04 -2.48 -12.66
C ARG A 482 -8.97 -2.17 -13.83
N HIS A 483 -9.70 -1.07 -13.72
CA HIS A 483 -10.50 -0.51 -14.80
C HIS A 483 -10.09 0.94 -15.07
N LYS A 484 -9.68 1.25 -16.31
CA LYS A 484 -9.20 2.59 -16.71
C LYS A 484 -8.09 3.13 -15.79
N MET A 485 -7.07 2.31 -15.55
CA MET A 485 -5.93 2.58 -14.64
C MET A 485 -6.24 2.58 -13.14
N LEU A 486 -7.52 2.58 -12.75
CA LEU A 486 -7.96 2.63 -11.37
C LEU A 486 -8.13 1.22 -10.82
N LEU A 487 -7.49 0.92 -9.68
CA LEU A 487 -7.59 -0.39 -9.03
C LEU A 487 -8.78 -0.39 -8.07
N TYR A 488 -9.64 -1.39 -8.18
CA TYR A 488 -10.82 -1.57 -7.35
C TYR A 488 -10.75 -2.88 -6.58
N ASN A 489 -11.16 -2.84 -5.31
CA ASN A 489 -11.49 -4.04 -4.56
C ASN A 489 -12.84 -4.57 -5.07
N CYS A 490 -12.89 -5.80 -5.60
CA CYS A 490 -14.09 -6.30 -6.27
C CYS A 490 -14.54 -7.64 -5.72
N LEU A 491 -15.86 -7.85 -5.71
CA LEU A 491 -16.46 -9.18 -5.78
C LEU A 491 -16.66 -9.58 -7.25
N VAL A 492 -16.39 -10.83 -7.56
CA VAL A 492 -16.54 -11.45 -8.88
C VAL A 492 -17.48 -12.63 -8.74
N THR A 493 -18.48 -12.68 -9.61
CA THR A 493 -19.48 -13.75 -9.64
C THR A 493 -19.23 -14.68 -10.82
N VAL A 494 -19.17 -15.98 -10.52
CA VAL A 494 -18.81 -17.03 -11.47
C VAL A 494 -19.88 -18.12 -11.45
N LEU A 495 -20.29 -18.58 -12.63
CA LEU A 495 -21.23 -19.67 -12.80
C LEU A 495 -20.91 -20.45 -14.08
N ASN A 496 -20.72 -21.76 -13.94
CA ASN A 496 -20.61 -22.71 -15.07
C ASN A 496 -19.67 -22.24 -16.20
N GLY A 497 -18.45 -21.85 -15.85
CA GLY A 497 -17.44 -21.40 -16.82
C GLY A 497 -17.57 -19.95 -17.27
N LYS A 498 -18.49 -19.16 -16.69
CA LYS A 498 -18.73 -17.77 -17.05
C LYS A 498 -18.59 -16.83 -15.85
N ILE A 499 -18.10 -15.62 -16.12
CA ILE A 499 -18.13 -14.49 -15.19
C ILE A 499 -19.41 -13.70 -15.48
N LEU A 500 -20.25 -13.48 -14.46
CA LEU A 500 -21.54 -12.82 -14.61
C LEU A 500 -21.46 -11.31 -14.32
N LEU A 501 -20.73 -10.93 -13.28
CA LEU A 501 -20.57 -9.54 -12.82
C LEU A 501 -19.27 -9.40 -12.03
N ILE A 502 -18.56 -8.29 -12.27
CA ILE A 502 -17.49 -7.78 -11.41
C ILE A 502 -18.03 -6.54 -10.69
N ARG A 503 -18.26 -6.67 -9.38
CA ARG A 503 -18.79 -5.60 -8.52
C ARG A 503 -17.66 -4.94 -7.73
N PRO A 504 -17.20 -3.73 -8.09
CA PRO A 504 -16.23 -2.96 -7.31
C PRO A 504 -16.85 -2.37 -6.04
N LYS A 505 -16.09 -2.30 -4.95
CA LYS A 505 -16.45 -1.69 -3.66
C LYS A 505 -16.72 -0.19 -3.82
N MET A 506 -17.77 0.29 -3.17
CA MET A 506 -18.30 1.65 -3.25
C MET A 506 -17.95 2.50 -2.02
N VAL A 507 -17.69 1.85 -0.89
CA VAL A 507 -17.23 2.51 0.34
C VAL A 507 -15.99 1.79 0.83
N LEU A 508 -14.88 2.52 0.93
CA LEU A 508 -13.59 2.01 1.39
C LEU A 508 -13.40 2.29 2.88
N CYS A 509 -12.71 1.41 3.59
CA CYS A 509 -12.42 1.56 5.02
C CYS A 509 -11.03 2.19 5.25
N ASP A 510 -10.96 3.29 6.00
CA ASP A 510 -9.72 3.98 6.37
C ASP A 510 -9.59 4.24 7.89
N ASP A 511 -10.49 3.66 8.67
CA ASP A 511 -10.51 3.80 10.13
C ASP A 511 -9.69 2.70 10.82
N ASP A 512 -9.26 2.99 12.04
CA ASP A 512 -8.48 2.05 12.87
C ASP A 512 -7.21 1.55 12.16
N VAL A 513 -7.07 0.23 11.99
CA VAL A 513 -5.97 -0.43 11.27
C VAL A 513 -6.12 -0.42 9.74
N TYR A 514 -7.27 -0.01 9.21
CA TYR A 514 -7.56 -0.02 7.77
C TYR A 514 -7.07 1.26 7.07
N ARG A 515 -6.69 1.12 5.79
CA ARG A 515 -6.18 2.19 4.92
C ARG A 515 -6.47 1.89 3.44
N GLU A 516 -7.67 1.40 3.11
CA GLU A 516 -8.00 0.92 1.77
C GLU A 516 -7.82 1.97 0.67
N THR A 517 -8.05 3.26 0.94
CA THR A 517 -7.84 4.33 -0.06
C THR A 517 -6.38 4.52 -0.44
N ARG A 518 -5.45 3.92 0.32
CA ARG A 518 -4.04 3.85 -0.09
C ARG A 518 -3.88 3.07 -1.39
N TRP A 519 -4.66 2.00 -1.60
CA TRP A 519 -4.46 1.05 -2.70
C TRP A 519 -5.61 1.04 -3.71
N PHE A 520 -6.84 1.27 -3.24
CA PHE A 520 -8.05 1.15 -4.04
C PHE A 520 -8.73 2.49 -4.23
N VAL A 521 -9.52 2.59 -5.30
CA VAL A 521 -10.51 3.66 -5.45
C VAL A 521 -11.91 3.10 -5.30
N ARG A 522 -12.82 3.93 -4.81
CA ARG A 522 -14.24 3.57 -4.75
C ARG A 522 -14.91 3.64 -6.11
N TRP A 523 -15.89 2.78 -6.34
CA TRP A 523 -16.85 2.95 -7.42
C TRP A 523 -17.86 4.05 -7.10
N SER A 524 -18.09 4.97 -8.03
CA SER A 524 -18.85 6.20 -7.80
C SER A 524 -20.15 6.30 -8.58
N LYS A 525 -20.56 5.22 -9.27
CA LYS A 525 -21.76 5.22 -10.11
C LYS A 525 -22.77 4.17 -9.60
N PRO A 526 -23.56 4.50 -8.57
CA PRO A 526 -24.56 3.59 -8.02
C PRO A 526 -25.47 3.05 -9.12
N LEU A 527 -25.82 1.77 -9.00
CA LEU A 527 -26.73 1.07 -9.90
C LEU A 527 -26.45 1.35 -11.37
N SER A 528 -25.19 1.17 -11.75
CA SER A 528 -24.77 1.26 -13.13
C SER A 528 -23.59 0.35 -13.39
N THR A 529 -23.61 -0.23 -14.58
CA THR A 529 -22.53 -1.09 -15.06
C THR A 529 -22.00 -0.57 -16.38
N VAL A 530 -20.72 -0.80 -16.61
CA VAL A 530 -20.07 -0.61 -17.89
C VAL A 530 -19.61 -1.97 -18.42
N GLU A 531 -19.41 -2.06 -19.72
CA GLU A 531 -18.81 -3.23 -20.33
C GLU A 531 -17.30 -3.25 -20.04
N PHE A 532 -16.83 -4.33 -19.42
CA PHE A 532 -15.41 -4.55 -19.12
C PHE A 532 -14.85 -5.60 -20.06
N ARG A 533 -13.77 -5.27 -20.76
CA ARG A 533 -13.08 -6.19 -21.67
C ARG A 533 -12.15 -7.11 -20.90
N LEU A 534 -12.39 -8.40 -21.00
CA LEU A 534 -11.50 -9.43 -20.47
C LEU A 534 -10.26 -9.53 -21.36
N ASN A 535 -9.10 -9.75 -20.74
CA ASN A 535 -7.85 -9.90 -21.48
C ASN A 535 -7.80 -11.30 -22.13
N ASP A 536 -7.67 -11.33 -23.45
CA ASP A 536 -7.61 -12.55 -24.27
C ASP A 536 -6.48 -13.50 -23.82
N ALA A 537 -5.41 -12.96 -23.21
CA ALA A 537 -4.29 -13.75 -22.69
C ALA A 537 -4.69 -14.74 -21.57
N TYR A 538 -5.72 -14.42 -20.80
CA TYR A 538 -6.22 -15.34 -19.76
C TYR A 538 -7.05 -16.49 -20.35
N GLY A 539 -7.54 -16.36 -21.59
CA GLY A 539 -8.24 -17.44 -22.30
C GLY A 539 -9.66 -17.70 -21.78
N PHE A 540 -10.36 -16.66 -21.33
CA PHE A 540 -11.79 -16.76 -21.03
C PHE A 540 -12.61 -16.94 -22.32
N GLU A 541 -13.73 -17.67 -22.24
CA GLU A 541 -14.66 -17.81 -23.38
C GLU A 541 -15.41 -16.51 -23.69
N GLN A 542 -15.52 -15.62 -22.71
CA GLN A 542 -16.14 -14.32 -22.84
C GLN A 542 -15.12 -13.25 -23.23
N CYS A 543 -15.49 -12.37 -24.16
CA CYS A 543 -14.70 -11.18 -24.47
C CYS A 543 -14.97 -10.04 -23.47
N THR A 544 -16.19 -9.96 -22.94
CA THR A 544 -16.60 -8.88 -22.04
C THR A 544 -17.53 -9.37 -20.92
N VAL A 545 -17.58 -8.59 -19.84
CA VAL A 545 -18.42 -8.83 -18.66
C VAL A 545 -18.91 -7.49 -18.09
N PRO A 546 -20.11 -7.43 -17.47
CA PRO A 546 -20.53 -6.26 -16.70
C PRO A 546 -19.58 -5.94 -15.54
N PHE A 547 -19.18 -4.68 -15.43
CA PHE A 547 -18.39 -4.14 -14.32
C PHE A 547 -19.09 -2.93 -13.71
N GLY A 548 -19.33 -2.94 -12.41
CA GLY A 548 -19.98 -1.84 -11.69
C GLY A 548 -21.00 -2.32 -10.67
N ASP A 549 -21.90 -1.44 -10.29
CA ASP A 549 -22.92 -1.73 -9.28
C ASP A 549 -24.17 -2.33 -9.94
N GLY A 550 -24.39 -3.63 -9.74
CA GLY A 550 -25.47 -4.35 -10.40
C GLY A 550 -26.08 -5.49 -9.61
N ILE A 551 -27.33 -5.79 -9.96
CA ILE A 551 -28.18 -6.84 -9.37
C ILE A 551 -28.26 -7.99 -10.37
N LEU A 552 -28.03 -9.22 -9.90
CA LEU A 552 -28.21 -10.42 -10.72
C LEU A 552 -29.64 -10.95 -10.60
N ARG A 553 -30.19 -11.47 -11.70
CA ARG A 553 -31.49 -12.14 -11.73
C ARG A 553 -31.37 -13.51 -12.39
N SER A 554 -31.78 -14.54 -11.66
CA SER A 554 -31.81 -15.93 -12.13
C SER A 554 -33.00 -16.20 -13.08
N HIS A 555 -33.01 -17.36 -13.73
CA HIS A 555 -34.07 -17.77 -14.64
C HIS A 555 -35.43 -17.94 -13.92
N ASP A 556 -35.41 -18.34 -12.65
CA ASP A 556 -36.57 -18.50 -11.77
C ASP A 556 -36.84 -17.27 -10.88
N ASP A 557 -36.39 -16.10 -11.34
CA ASP A 557 -36.68 -14.77 -10.79
C ASP A 557 -36.27 -14.57 -9.32
N VAL A 558 -35.19 -15.23 -8.90
CA VAL A 558 -34.48 -14.91 -7.65
C VAL A 558 -33.45 -13.84 -7.94
N THR A 559 -33.44 -12.78 -7.13
CA THR A 559 -32.58 -11.61 -7.28
C THR A 559 -31.47 -11.56 -6.23
N ILE A 560 -30.26 -11.20 -6.65
CA ILE A 560 -29.06 -11.16 -5.79
C ILE A 560 -28.39 -9.80 -5.90
N GLY A 561 -28.14 -9.18 -4.75
CA GLY A 561 -27.37 -7.95 -4.60
C GLY A 561 -26.09 -8.18 -3.80
N PHE A 562 -25.20 -7.20 -3.85
CA PHE A 562 -23.87 -7.30 -3.26
C PHE A 562 -23.60 -6.10 -2.37
N GLU A 563 -22.96 -6.38 -1.24
CA GLU A 563 -22.42 -5.41 -0.31
C GLU A 563 -21.00 -5.87 0.03
N ILE A 564 -20.05 -4.97 0.28
CA ILE A 564 -18.68 -5.37 0.63
C ILE A 564 -18.28 -4.73 1.94
N CYS A 565 -18.13 -5.54 2.99
CA CYS A 565 -17.57 -5.17 4.29
C CYS A 565 -18.19 -3.86 4.85
N GLU A 566 -17.39 -2.79 4.93
CA GLU A 566 -17.72 -1.44 5.39
C GLU A 566 -19.06 -0.89 4.89
N GLU A 567 -19.48 -1.26 3.67
CA GLU A 567 -20.76 -0.84 3.09
C GLU A 567 -21.97 -1.15 4.00
N LEU A 568 -21.89 -2.19 4.85
CA LEU A 568 -22.93 -2.64 5.78
C LEU A 568 -23.28 -1.62 6.88
N TRP A 569 -22.30 -0.91 7.42
CA TRP A 569 -22.50 -0.03 8.59
C TRP A 569 -22.29 1.45 8.29
N THR A 570 -22.27 1.81 7.01
CA THR A 570 -22.40 3.21 6.60
C THR A 570 -23.77 3.78 6.92
N ALA A 571 -23.86 5.11 7.05
CA ALA A 571 -25.13 5.81 7.31
C ALA A 571 -26.22 5.51 6.25
N HIS A 572 -25.80 5.28 5.01
CA HIS A 572 -26.66 4.86 3.90
C HIS A 572 -26.22 3.48 3.40
N SER A 573 -26.43 2.46 4.24
CA SER A 573 -26.03 1.09 3.93
C SER A 573 -26.68 0.56 2.67
N GLN A 574 -25.90 -0.10 1.81
CA GLN A 574 -26.33 -0.55 0.48
C GLN A 574 -27.52 -1.52 0.55
N HIS A 575 -27.56 -2.39 1.56
CA HIS A 575 -28.66 -3.33 1.77
C HIS A 575 -30.02 -2.66 1.97
N THR A 576 -30.06 -1.38 2.38
CA THR A 576 -31.32 -0.65 2.51
C THR A 576 -31.94 -0.42 1.14
N GLU A 577 -31.17 0.10 0.19
CA GLU A 577 -31.65 0.35 -1.17
C GLU A 577 -31.91 -0.97 -1.93
N LEU A 578 -31.02 -1.96 -1.79
CA LEU A 578 -31.23 -3.30 -2.37
C LEU A 578 -32.54 -3.92 -1.88
N GLY A 579 -32.83 -3.82 -0.57
CA GLY A 579 -34.07 -4.33 0.02
C GLY A 579 -35.32 -3.64 -0.53
N LEU A 580 -35.30 -2.32 -0.69
CA LEU A 580 -36.40 -1.55 -1.31
C LEU A 580 -36.61 -1.91 -2.78
N ARG A 581 -35.55 -2.28 -3.50
CA ARG A 581 -35.61 -2.74 -4.89
C ARG A 581 -36.07 -4.19 -5.03
N GLY A 582 -36.43 -4.84 -3.93
CA GLY A 582 -36.95 -6.20 -3.92
C GLY A 582 -35.88 -7.28 -4.02
N VAL A 583 -34.59 -6.97 -3.81
CA VAL A 583 -33.51 -7.97 -3.84
C VAL A 583 -33.78 -9.07 -2.80
N ASP A 584 -33.74 -10.34 -3.20
CA ASP A 584 -34.06 -11.47 -2.33
C ASP A 584 -32.90 -11.84 -1.40
N ILE A 585 -31.68 -11.87 -1.97
CA ILE A 585 -30.46 -12.31 -1.29
C ILE A 585 -29.40 -11.20 -1.40
N ILE A 586 -28.84 -10.80 -0.27
CA ILE A 586 -27.76 -9.82 -0.19
C ILE A 586 -26.48 -10.54 0.24
N CYS A 587 -25.44 -10.45 -0.59
CA CYS A 587 -24.16 -11.09 -0.35
C CYS A 587 -23.14 -10.08 0.16
N ASN A 588 -22.70 -10.24 1.42
CA ASN A 588 -21.62 -9.46 2.02
C ASN A 588 -20.34 -10.28 2.18
N GLY A 589 -19.37 -10.03 1.30
CA GLY A 589 -17.99 -10.49 1.47
C GLY A 589 -17.22 -9.48 2.33
N SER A 590 -16.59 -9.94 3.40
CA SER A 590 -15.95 -9.11 4.42
C SER A 590 -14.52 -9.54 4.74
N ALA A 591 -13.73 -8.59 5.23
CA ALA A 591 -12.45 -8.81 5.90
C ALA A 591 -12.41 -8.02 7.23
N SER A 592 -13.30 -8.37 8.15
CA SER A 592 -13.44 -7.73 9.45
C SER A 592 -12.54 -8.41 10.49
N HIS A 593 -11.56 -7.67 11.01
CA HIS A 593 -10.63 -8.17 12.03
C HIS A 593 -11.27 -8.25 13.42
N HIS A 594 -10.64 -8.94 14.37
CA HIS A 594 -11.09 -9.07 15.76
C HIS A 594 -10.88 -7.77 16.53
N ILE A 595 -11.91 -7.33 17.25
CA ILE A 595 -11.84 -6.36 18.34
C ILE A 595 -12.71 -6.92 19.45
N LEU A 596 -12.27 -6.79 20.70
CA LEU A 596 -12.98 -7.33 21.86
C LEU A 596 -14.45 -6.89 21.87
N GLY A 597 -15.37 -7.86 21.82
CA GLY A 597 -16.82 -7.64 21.84
C GLY A 597 -17.44 -7.10 20.54
N LYS A 598 -16.64 -6.79 19.50
CA LYS A 598 -17.16 -6.23 18.23
C LYS A 598 -18.06 -7.20 17.47
N SER A 599 -17.79 -8.51 17.57
CA SER A 599 -18.56 -9.52 16.85
C SER A 599 -20.03 -9.52 17.26
N ASN A 600 -20.31 -9.30 18.55
CA ASN A 600 -21.67 -9.20 19.08
C ASN A 600 -22.44 -8.02 18.44
N TYR A 601 -21.83 -6.84 18.41
CA TYR A 601 -22.40 -5.66 17.75
C TYR A 601 -22.67 -5.92 16.26
N ARG A 602 -21.70 -6.48 15.55
CA ARG A 602 -21.83 -6.82 14.12
C ARG A 602 -22.97 -7.78 13.84
N LEU A 603 -23.10 -8.86 14.63
CA LEU A 603 -24.18 -9.82 14.45
C LEU A 603 -25.55 -9.18 14.72
N ASN A 604 -25.74 -8.61 15.91
CA ASN A 604 -27.06 -8.20 16.36
C ASN A 604 -27.53 -6.88 15.74
N GLN A 605 -26.67 -5.87 15.74
CA GLN A 605 -27.06 -4.52 15.31
C GLN A 605 -26.98 -4.35 13.79
N LEU A 606 -25.99 -4.97 13.15
CA LEU A 606 -25.73 -4.74 11.73
C LEU A 606 -26.37 -5.82 10.85
N ILE A 607 -26.09 -7.10 11.09
CA ILE A 607 -26.59 -8.20 10.23
C ILE A 607 -28.06 -8.51 10.52
N LEU A 608 -28.40 -8.83 11.77
CA LEU A 608 -29.78 -9.12 12.17
C LEU A 608 -30.62 -7.85 12.10
N GLY A 609 -30.13 -6.73 12.64
CA GLY A 609 -30.81 -5.43 12.54
C GLY A 609 -31.07 -4.98 11.10
N GLY A 610 -30.08 -5.08 10.20
CA GLY A 610 -30.21 -4.73 8.79
C GLY A 610 -31.24 -5.60 8.05
N SER A 611 -31.13 -6.93 8.18
CA SER A 611 -32.10 -7.85 7.58
C SER A 611 -33.51 -7.71 8.19
N GLN A 612 -33.63 -7.40 9.48
CA GLN A 612 -34.90 -7.10 10.13
C GLN A 612 -35.50 -5.79 9.59
N LYS A 613 -34.68 -4.79 9.25
CA LYS A 613 -35.14 -3.49 8.78
C LYS A 613 -35.80 -3.59 7.40
N THR A 614 -35.10 -4.16 6.41
CA THR A 614 -35.58 -4.18 5.00
C THR A 614 -36.15 -5.51 4.54
N GLY A 615 -35.97 -6.58 5.32
CA GLY A 615 -36.30 -7.94 4.90
C GLY A 615 -35.34 -8.46 3.83
N GLY A 616 -35.34 -9.76 3.63
CA GLY A 616 -34.41 -10.45 2.72
C GLY A 616 -33.50 -11.42 3.45
N ILE A 617 -32.83 -12.24 2.66
CA ILE A 617 -31.76 -13.11 3.15
C ILE A 617 -30.45 -12.31 3.10
N TYR A 618 -29.71 -12.32 4.20
CA TYR A 618 -28.42 -11.68 4.32
C TYR A 618 -27.34 -12.74 4.55
N LEU A 619 -26.38 -12.82 3.64
CA LEU A 619 -25.24 -13.70 3.72
C LEU A 619 -24.01 -12.88 4.09
N TYR A 620 -23.34 -13.25 5.17
CA TYR A 620 -22.10 -12.62 5.64
C TYR A 620 -20.96 -13.64 5.62
N SER A 621 -19.89 -13.37 4.88
CA SER A 621 -18.71 -14.22 4.80
C SER A 621 -17.46 -13.42 5.15
N ASN A 622 -16.64 -13.93 6.05
CA ASN A 622 -15.44 -13.27 6.57
C ASN A 622 -14.24 -14.21 6.56
N HIS A 623 -13.04 -13.64 6.53
CA HIS A 623 -11.80 -14.38 6.76
C HIS A 623 -11.73 -14.89 8.21
N ARG A 624 -10.89 -15.90 8.45
CA ARG A 624 -10.51 -16.33 9.80
C ARG A 624 -9.04 -16.62 9.92
N GLY A 625 -8.36 -16.06 10.92
CA GLY A 625 -6.94 -16.27 11.12
C GLY A 625 -6.10 -15.01 10.95
N CYS A 626 -4.79 -15.15 11.11
CA CYS A 626 -3.82 -14.16 10.64
C CYS A 626 -3.67 -14.31 9.13
N ASP A 627 -3.53 -13.24 8.34
CA ASP A 627 -3.26 -13.29 6.89
C ASP A 627 -1.89 -12.73 6.49
N GLY A 628 -1.03 -12.38 7.46
CA GLY A 628 0.30 -11.83 7.20
C GLY A 628 0.65 -10.58 8.02
N ASP A 629 -0.31 -9.98 8.72
CA ASP A 629 -0.08 -8.87 9.68
C ASP A 629 -0.53 -9.26 11.11
N ARG A 630 -0.47 -8.30 12.02
CA ARG A 630 -0.84 -8.36 13.44
C ARG A 630 -2.31 -8.62 13.72
N VAL A 631 -3.17 -8.43 12.73
CA VAL A 631 -4.61 -8.60 12.87
C VAL A 631 -5.00 -10.07 12.78
N TYR A 632 -6.06 -10.44 13.47
CA TYR A 632 -6.71 -11.74 13.33
C TYR A 632 -8.13 -11.50 12.84
N TYR A 633 -8.54 -12.11 11.73
CA TYR A 633 -9.95 -12.09 11.31
C TYR A 633 -10.71 -13.16 12.07
N ASP A 634 -11.90 -12.84 12.54
CA ASP A 634 -12.62 -13.63 13.52
C ASP A 634 -13.79 -14.43 12.95
N GLY A 635 -13.79 -14.69 11.63
CA GLY A 635 -14.80 -15.55 11.01
C GLY A 635 -16.22 -15.07 11.29
N ALA A 636 -16.99 -15.88 12.03
CA ALA A 636 -18.39 -15.61 12.37
C ALA A 636 -19.30 -15.43 11.13
N SER A 637 -18.96 -16.11 10.03
CA SER A 637 -19.74 -16.07 8.80
C SER A 637 -21.15 -16.62 9.05
N THR A 638 -22.16 -15.92 8.56
CA THR A 638 -23.53 -16.01 9.06
C THR A 638 -24.55 -15.99 7.92
N ILE A 639 -25.65 -16.74 8.09
CA ILE A 639 -26.85 -16.67 7.26
C ILE A 639 -28.01 -16.17 8.13
N ALA A 640 -28.59 -15.04 7.73
CA ALA A 640 -29.75 -14.45 8.38
C ALA A 640 -30.89 -14.22 7.38
N GLN A 641 -32.14 -14.22 7.86
CA GLN A 641 -33.29 -13.82 7.06
C GLN A 641 -34.29 -13.08 7.94
N ASN A 642 -34.70 -11.88 7.51
CA ASN A 642 -35.73 -11.08 8.20
C ASN A 642 -35.50 -10.97 9.72
N GLY A 643 -34.27 -10.65 10.14
CA GLY A 643 -33.91 -10.49 11.56
C GLY A 643 -33.61 -11.76 12.34
N LYS A 644 -33.70 -12.93 11.70
CA LYS A 644 -33.49 -14.24 12.33
C LYS A 644 -32.22 -14.90 11.86
N LEU A 645 -31.54 -15.60 12.77
CA LEU A 645 -30.31 -16.32 12.52
C LEU A 645 -30.59 -17.78 12.14
N TYR A 646 -29.95 -18.29 11.09
CA TYR A 646 -30.15 -19.67 10.61
C TYR A 646 -28.87 -20.49 10.54
N ALA A 647 -27.73 -19.84 10.37
CA ALA A 647 -26.43 -20.51 10.43
C ALA A 647 -25.36 -19.51 10.86
N GLN A 648 -24.39 -19.98 11.64
CA GLN A 648 -23.19 -19.22 11.99
C GLN A 648 -21.99 -20.17 12.13
N ILE A 649 -20.87 -19.82 11.51
CA ILE A 649 -19.58 -20.48 11.71
C ILE A 649 -18.96 -19.94 13.01
N HIS A 650 -18.27 -20.80 13.77
CA HIS A 650 -17.59 -20.37 14.99
C HIS A 650 -16.58 -19.24 14.73
N GLN A 651 -16.47 -18.33 15.70
CA GLN A 651 -15.63 -17.13 15.61
C GLN A 651 -14.13 -17.48 15.57
N PHE A 652 -13.68 -18.36 16.48
CA PHE A 652 -12.27 -18.71 16.64
C PHE A 652 -12.05 -20.21 16.54
N ASP A 653 -11.43 -20.61 15.43
CA ASP A 653 -11.16 -21.99 15.03
C ASP A 653 -9.81 -22.01 14.31
N ILE A 654 -9.24 -23.21 14.14
CA ILE A 654 -7.92 -23.36 13.53
C ILE A 654 -7.98 -23.86 12.08
N GLU A 655 -9.10 -24.43 11.65
CA GLU A 655 -9.26 -25.04 10.34
C GLU A 655 -9.12 -23.99 9.24
N ASP A 656 -8.48 -24.39 8.14
CA ASP A 656 -8.23 -23.47 7.04
C ASP A 656 -9.50 -23.13 6.24
N THR A 657 -10.52 -23.98 6.31
CA THR A 657 -11.82 -23.79 5.65
C THR A 657 -12.97 -24.25 6.53
N CYS A 658 -14.08 -23.52 6.52
CA CYS A 658 -15.34 -23.94 7.10
C CYS A 658 -16.51 -23.43 6.24
N VAL A 659 -17.56 -24.25 6.08
CA VAL A 659 -18.76 -23.92 5.32
C VAL A 659 -20.00 -24.18 6.18
N ALA A 660 -20.90 -23.20 6.24
CA ALA A 660 -22.22 -23.36 6.84
C ALA A 660 -23.30 -23.14 5.77
N THR A 661 -24.37 -23.93 5.83
CA THR A 661 -25.47 -23.86 4.86
C THR A 661 -26.83 -23.75 5.54
N ALA A 662 -27.78 -23.10 4.88
CA ALA A 662 -29.17 -23.05 5.32
C ALA A 662 -30.12 -23.20 4.13
N VAL A 663 -31.27 -23.84 4.36
CA VAL A 663 -32.40 -23.94 3.44
C VAL A 663 -33.47 -22.96 3.90
N LEU A 664 -33.76 -21.95 3.08
CA LEU A 664 -34.64 -20.83 3.43
C LEU A 664 -35.74 -20.65 2.40
N ASN A 665 -36.90 -20.14 2.82
CA ASN A 665 -38.05 -19.90 1.95
C ASN A 665 -38.14 -18.41 1.57
N LEU A 666 -38.05 -18.11 0.27
CA LEU A 666 -38.12 -16.74 -0.24
C LEU A 666 -39.52 -16.10 -0.03
N ASN A 667 -40.58 -16.90 0.01
CA ASN A 667 -41.94 -16.39 0.21
C ASN A 667 -42.13 -15.76 1.61
N GLU A 668 -41.30 -16.11 2.59
CA GLU A 668 -41.29 -15.46 3.90
C GLU A 668 -40.83 -14.01 3.79
N THR A 669 -39.82 -13.72 2.97
CA THR A 669 -39.35 -12.35 2.68
C THR A 669 -40.44 -11.52 2.01
N VAL A 670 -41.14 -12.09 1.03
CA VAL A 670 -42.26 -11.41 0.35
C VAL A 670 -43.33 -11.02 1.35
N SER A 671 -43.76 -11.98 2.18
CA SER A 671 -44.77 -11.76 3.22
C SER A 671 -44.31 -10.75 4.27
N PHE A 672 -43.02 -10.79 4.66
CA PHE A 672 -42.41 -9.86 5.61
C PHE A 672 -42.43 -8.42 5.08
N ARG A 673 -42.00 -8.20 3.83
CA ARG A 673 -41.98 -6.88 3.19
C ARG A 673 -43.39 -6.33 2.98
N GLN A 674 -44.35 -7.16 2.56
CA GLN A 674 -45.75 -6.73 2.36
C GLN A 674 -46.42 -6.22 3.64
N LYS A 675 -46.06 -6.76 4.80
CA LYS A 675 -46.53 -6.27 6.10
C LYS A 675 -46.01 -4.86 6.42
N LYS A 676 -44.88 -4.44 5.83
CA LYS A 676 -44.29 -3.11 5.99
C LYS A 676 -44.73 -2.15 4.89
N ARG A 677 -45.98 -1.70 4.97
CA ARG A 677 -46.63 -0.88 3.94
C ARG A 677 -45.88 0.42 3.61
N SER A 678 -45.24 1.06 4.60
CA SER A 678 -44.42 2.25 4.38
C SER A 678 -43.25 1.98 3.44
N SER A 679 -42.51 0.88 3.63
CA SER A 679 -41.41 0.48 2.74
C SER A 679 -41.90 0.11 1.34
N CYS A 680 -43.11 -0.46 1.20
CA CYS A 680 -43.70 -0.69 -0.13
C CYS A 680 -43.98 0.62 -0.87
N TYR A 681 -44.42 1.67 -0.16
CA TYR A 681 -44.61 2.99 -0.75
C TYR A 681 -43.28 3.60 -1.18
N GLU A 682 -42.25 3.56 -0.33
CA GLU A 682 -40.89 4.01 -0.68
C GLU A 682 -40.33 3.26 -1.90
N ALA A 683 -40.49 1.94 -1.93
CA ALA A 683 -40.07 1.10 -3.05
C ALA A 683 -40.76 1.50 -4.37
N SER A 684 -42.03 1.90 -4.33
CA SER A 684 -42.78 2.33 -5.53
C SER A 684 -42.29 3.63 -6.15
N LEU A 685 -41.52 4.43 -5.41
CA LEU A 685 -40.95 5.70 -5.88
C LEU A 685 -39.57 5.52 -6.55
N LEU A 686 -38.95 4.35 -6.39
CA LEU A 686 -37.63 4.08 -6.94
C LEU A 686 -37.71 3.87 -8.46
N PRO A 687 -36.75 4.40 -9.24
CA PRO A 687 -36.71 4.17 -10.68
C PRO A 687 -36.43 2.68 -10.96
N GLU A 688 -37.01 2.16 -12.04
CA GLU A 688 -36.73 0.80 -12.50
C GLU A 688 -35.24 0.62 -12.80
N TYR A 689 -34.69 -0.52 -12.38
CA TYR A 689 -33.32 -0.92 -12.65
C TYR A 689 -33.32 -2.26 -13.38
N ALA A 690 -32.62 -2.33 -14.52
CA ALA A 690 -32.50 -3.56 -15.29
C ALA A 690 -31.47 -4.49 -14.65
N ALA A 691 -31.94 -5.57 -14.03
CA ALA A 691 -31.08 -6.60 -13.47
C ALA A 691 -30.36 -7.39 -14.58
N ILE A 692 -29.14 -7.83 -14.30
CA ILE A 692 -28.33 -8.68 -15.19
C ILE A 692 -28.87 -10.10 -15.09
N SER A 693 -29.51 -10.56 -16.15
CA SER A 693 -30.12 -11.88 -16.19
C SER A 693 -29.09 -12.98 -16.48
N PHE A 694 -29.19 -14.11 -15.78
CA PHE A 694 -28.38 -15.30 -16.06
C PHE A 694 -29.24 -16.57 -16.07
N ASP A 695 -28.82 -17.54 -16.87
CA ASP A 695 -29.57 -18.77 -17.12
C ASP A 695 -29.19 -19.88 -16.11
N ALA A 696 -29.79 -19.81 -14.92
CA ALA A 696 -29.79 -20.90 -13.94
C ALA A 696 -30.97 -20.79 -12.97
N ILE A 697 -31.34 -21.92 -12.39
CA ILE A 697 -32.42 -22.05 -11.39
C ILE A 697 -31.79 -22.09 -9.99
N LEU A 698 -32.18 -21.16 -9.11
CA LEU A 698 -31.69 -21.10 -7.73
C LEU A 698 -32.65 -21.74 -6.71
N THR A 699 -33.94 -21.89 -7.04
CA THR A 699 -34.90 -22.61 -6.22
C THR A 699 -34.67 -24.13 -6.28
N LEU A 700 -35.03 -24.81 -5.19
CA LEU A 700 -34.96 -26.26 -5.09
C LEU A 700 -36.23 -26.88 -5.69
N GLU A 701 -36.07 -27.93 -6.52
CA GLU A 701 -37.18 -28.65 -7.15
C GLU A 701 -38.00 -29.47 -6.12
N GLU A 702 -37.37 -29.87 -5.01
CA GLU A 702 -37.98 -30.67 -3.95
C GLU A 702 -38.53 -29.77 -2.83
N SER A 703 -39.86 -29.63 -2.77
CA SER A 703 -40.57 -29.04 -1.61
C SER A 703 -40.46 -29.85 -0.31
N SER A 704 -39.81 -31.02 -0.33
CA SER A 704 -39.69 -31.98 0.77
C SER A 704 -38.42 -31.82 1.63
N LEU A 705 -37.47 -30.95 1.26
CA LEU A 705 -36.33 -30.67 2.13
C LEU A 705 -36.78 -29.80 3.31
N PRO A 706 -36.50 -30.21 4.57
CA PRO A 706 -36.86 -29.40 5.71
C PRO A 706 -36.15 -28.05 5.64
N LEU A 707 -36.89 -26.98 5.94
CA LEU A 707 -36.31 -25.66 6.15
C LEU A 707 -35.34 -25.74 7.34
N THR A 708 -34.26 -24.97 7.27
CA THR A 708 -33.35 -24.86 8.39
C THR A 708 -34.06 -24.15 9.54
N GLU A 709 -33.99 -24.73 10.73
CA GLU A 709 -34.58 -24.14 11.92
C GLU A 709 -33.84 -22.86 12.32
N GLU A 710 -34.59 -21.89 12.84
CA GLU A 710 -34.05 -20.68 13.42
C GLU A 710 -33.23 -21.00 14.68
N ILE A 711 -32.04 -20.41 14.78
CA ILE A 711 -31.22 -20.41 15.99
C ILE A 711 -31.82 -19.40 16.96
N LYS A 712 -32.55 -19.89 17.97
CA LYS A 712 -33.25 -19.04 18.96
C LYS A 712 -32.33 -18.46 20.03
N GLU A 713 -31.32 -19.22 20.47
CA GLU A 713 -30.42 -18.84 21.56
C GLU A 713 -29.14 -18.17 21.01
N VAL A 714 -29.31 -17.05 20.31
CA VAL A 714 -28.22 -16.32 19.65
C VAL A 714 -27.17 -15.85 20.66
N GLU A 715 -27.57 -15.56 21.89
CA GLU A 715 -26.70 -15.12 22.97
C GLU A 715 -25.68 -16.20 23.38
N LYS A 716 -26.01 -17.48 23.23
CA LYS A 716 -25.08 -18.58 23.55
C LYS A 716 -23.92 -18.69 22.56
N LEU A 717 -24.06 -18.11 21.36
CA LEU A 717 -23.01 -18.05 20.36
C LEU A 717 -22.09 -16.85 20.55
N GLN A 718 -22.46 -15.91 21.43
CA GLN A 718 -21.67 -14.71 21.71
C GLN A 718 -20.70 -14.98 22.85
N LEU A 719 -19.42 -14.80 22.58
CA LEU A 719 -18.38 -14.89 23.61
C LEU A 719 -18.28 -13.57 24.37
N SER A 720 -18.10 -13.65 25.69
CA SER A 720 -17.69 -12.49 26.47
C SER A 720 -16.28 -12.03 26.07
N PRO A 721 -15.89 -10.76 26.28
CA PRO A 721 -14.53 -10.30 25.96
C PRO A 721 -13.42 -11.17 26.58
N THR A 722 -13.61 -11.64 27.81
CA THR A 722 -12.66 -12.56 28.47
C THR A 722 -12.60 -13.93 27.80
N GLU A 723 -13.72 -14.45 27.31
CA GLU A 723 -13.75 -15.71 26.55
C GLU A 723 -13.13 -15.54 25.16
N GLU A 724 -13.32 -14.39 24.50
CA GLU A 724 -12.61 -14.09 23.26
C GLU A 724 -11.08 -14.14 23.47
N LEU A 725 -10.55 -13.69 24.61
CA LEU A 725 -9.12 -13.80 24.95
C LEU A 725 -8.65 -15.25 25.13
N CYS A 726 -9.51 -16.16 25.57
CA CYS A 726 -9.20 -17.58 25.67
C CYS A 726 -9.18 -18.30 24.30
N HIS A 727 -9.63 -17.63 23.23
CA HIS A 727 -9.80 -18.27 21.92
C HIS A 727 -9.04 -17.56 20.78
N GLY A 728 -9.11 -16.23 20.69
CA GLY A 728 -8.54 -15.40 19.62
C GLY A 728 -7.01 -15.41 19.59
N PRO A 729 -6.31 -14.85 20.60
CA PRO A 729 -4.85 -14.89 20.65
C PRO A 729 -4.26 -16.30 20.56
N PRO A 730 -4.84 -17.33 21.21
CA PRO A 730 -4.44 -18.73 20.99
C PRO A 730 -4.53 -19.20 19.54
N ALA A 731 -5.62 -18.91 18.83
CA ALA A 731 -5.73 -19.28 17.41
C ALA A 731 -4.73 -18.49 16.54
N TRP A 732 -4.51 -17.21 16.84
CA TRP A 732 -3.52 -16.38 16.15
C TRP A 732 -2.10 -16.93 16.29
N LEU A 733 -1.70 -17.33 17.50
CA LEU A 733 -0.42 -17.98 17.75
C LEU A 733 -0.27 -19.23 16.86
N TRP A 734 -1.26 -20.12 16.83
CA TRP A 734 -1.17 -21.32 15.99
C TRP A 734 -0.93 -21.01 14.51
N HIS A 735 -1.65 -20.01 13.99
CA HIS A 735 -1.52 -19.63 12.58
C HIS A 735 -0.14 -19.02 12.30
N TYR A 736 0.36 -18.18 13.21
CA TYR A 736 1.69 -17.58 13.11
C TYR A 736 2.79 -18.64 13.17
N LEU A 737 2.69 -19.61 14.07
CA LEU A 737 3.66 -20.70 14.21
C LEU A 737 3.75 -21.54 12.93
N ARG A 738 2.61 -22.00 12.41
CA ARG A 738 2.57 -22.83 11.20
C ARG A 738 3.13 -22.09 9.98
N ARG A 739 2.78 -20.81 9.81
CA ARG A 739 3.16 -20.03 8.62
C ARG A 739 4.60 -19.53 8.66
N SER A 740 5.11 -19.20 9.84
CA SER A 740 6.52 -18.85 10.02
C SER A 740 7.47 -20.05 9.85
N LYS A 741 6.93 -21.29 9.87
CA LYS A 741 7.70 -22.55 9.85
C LYS A 741 8.68 -22.68 11.03
N MET A 742 8.42 -21.94 12.09
CA MET A 742 9.20 -22.01 13.31
C MET A 742 8.83 -23.27 14.10
N SER A 743 9.69 -23.69 15.02
CA SER A 743 9.53 -24.96 15.74
C SER A 743 8.86 -24.81 17.11
N GLY A 744 8.58 -23.59 17.51
CA GLY A 744 7.90 -23.26 18.76
C GLY A 744 8.14 -21.81 19.18
N TYR A 745 7.95 -21.57 20.46
CA TYR A 745 8.03 -20.29 21.14
C TYR A 745 9.04 -20.32 22.28
N PHE A 746 9.63 -19.16 22.54
CA PHE A 746 10.43 -18.90 23.73
C PHE A 746 9.79 -17.74 24.52
N VAL A 747 9.55 -17.96 25.80
CA VAL A 747 8.98 -16.95 26.72
C VAL A 747 9.94 -16.71 27.88
N PRO A 748 10.43 -15.47 28.05
CA PRO A 748 11.02 -15.00 29.31
C PRO A 748 9.95 -15.01 30.42
N LEU A 749 9.86 -16.09 31.19
CA LEU A 749 8.80 -16.28 32.17
C LEU A 749 9.23 -15.67 33.51
N SER A 750 8.66 -14.52 33.87
CA SER A 750 9.03 -13.77 35.08
C SER A 750 8.25 -14.21 36.33
N GLY A 751 7.17 -14.97 36.19
CA GLY A 751 6.23 -15.26 37.29
C GLY A 751 5.23 -14.13 37.57
N GLY A 752 5.32 -13.01 36.85
CA GLY A 752 4.32 -11.94 36.87
C GLY A 752 3.11 -12.25 35.97
N GLN A 753 2.06 -11.44 36.10
CA GLN A 753 0.78 -11.65 35.41
C GLN A 753 0.91 -11.65 33.87
N ASP A 754 1.75 -10.77 33.30
CA ASP A 754 1.81 -10.64 31.84
C ASP A 754 2.50 -11.83 31.16
N SER A 755 3.69 -12.20 31.63
CA SER A 755 4.43 -13.35 31.09
C SER A 755 3.69 -14.66 31.33
N SER A 756 2.99 -14.77 32.46
CA SER A 756 2.08 -15.87 32.77
C SER A 756 0.89 -15.93 31.82
N SER A 757 0.33 -14.77 31.45
CA SER A 757 -0.77 -14.71 30.48
C SER A 757 -0.34 -15.21 29.11
N VAL A 758 0.84 -14.80 28.64
CA VAL A 758 1.42 -15.27 27.37
C VAL A 758 1.64 -16.78 27.39
N ALA A 759 2.24 -17.32 28.46
CA ALA A 759 2.47 -18.76 28.59
C ALA A 759 1.14 -19.56 28.64
N ALA A 760 0.16 -19.06 29.38
CA ALA A 760 -1.19 -19.65 29.43
C ALA A 760 -1.88 -19.61 28.04
N MET A 761 -1.75 -18.54 27.27
CA MET A 761 -2.29 -18.47 25.90
C MET A 761 -1.67 -19.50 24.96
N VAL A 762 -0.36 -19.77 25.06
CA VAL A 762 0.29 -20.85 24.29
C VAL A 762 -0.23 -22.23 24.72
N ARG A 763 -0.52 -22.44 26.01
CA ARG A 763 -1.18 -23.65 26.48
C ARG A 763 -2.60 -23.80 25.92
N LEU A 764 -3.39 -22.73 25.93
CA LEU A 764 -4.74 -22.73 25.35
C LEU A 764 -4.71 -22.92 23.83
N MET A 765 -3.67 -22.45 23.15
CA MET A 765 -3.43 -22.75 21.74
C MET A 765 -3.29 -24.27 21.56
N CYS A 766 -2.48 -24.93 22.39
CA CYS A 766 -2.32 -26.38 22.33
C CYS A 766 -3.64 -27.11 22.58
N ASN A 767 -4.41 -26.70 23.60
CA ASN A 767 -5.74 -27.27 23.86
C ASN A 767 -6.63 -27.16 22.62
N LYS A 768 -6.72 -25.95 22.04
CA LYS A 768 -7.55 -25.70 20.86
C LYS A 768 -7.19 -26.58 19.67
N VAL A 769 -5.88 -26.75 19.40
CA VAL A 769 -5.41 -27.58 18.29
C VAL A 769 -5.76 -29.05 18.51
N CYS A 770 -5.44 -29.58 19.70
CA CYS A 770 -5.71 -30.98 20.03
C CYS A 770 -7.22 -31.29 20.07
N ASP A 771 -8.05 -30.34 20.55
CA ASP A 771 -9.51 -30.48 20.57
C ASP A 771 -10.09 -30.48 19.15
N ALA A 772 -9.57 -29.64 18.25
CA ALA A 772 -9.98 -29.64 16.85
C ALA A 772 -9.62 -30.95 16.14
N VAL A 773 -8.40 -31.48 16.37
CA VAL A 773 -7.98 -32.81 15.87
C VAL A 773 -8.91 -33.90 16.38
N ARG A 774 -9.21 -33.91 17.68
CA ARG A 774 -10.11 -34.87 18.31
C ARG A 774 -11.53 -34.81 17.72
N LYS A 775 -12.10 -33.61 17.64
CA LYS A 775 -13.44 -33.37 17.09
C LYS A 775 -13.53 -33.84 15.63
N ARG A 776 -12.49 -33.57 14.83
CA ARG A 776 -12.46 -33.98 13.42
C ARG A 776 -12.44 -35.50 13.23
N ARG A 777 -11.65 -36.21 14.05
CA ARG A 777 -11.61 -37.67 14.10
C ARG A 777 -13.01 -38.25 14.39
N GLU A 778 -13.78 -37.60 15.25
CA GLU A 778 -15.12 -38.03 15.65
C GLU A 778 -16.21 -37.71 14.62
N THR A 779 -16.02 -36.72 13.75
CA THR A 779 -17.04 -36.30 12.77
C THR A 779 -16.95 -37.04 11.44
N ASP A 780 -15.90 -36.80 10.66
CA ASP A 780 -15.81 -37.26 9.26
C ASP A 780 -14.40 -37.74 8.86
N GLY A 781 -13.42 -37.68 9.77
CA GLY A 781 -12.05 -38.12 9.52
C GLY A 781 -11.30 -37.34 8.44
N GLY A 782 -11.82 -36.18 7.99
CA GLY A 782 -11.20 -35.42 6.91
C GLY A 782 -9.91 -34.71 7.35
N ASP A 783 -8.92 -34.69 6.48
CA ASP A 783 -7.62 -34.05 6.72
C ASP A 783 -7.67 -32.52 6.52
N ASP A 784 -6.88 -31.77 7.28
CA ASP A 784 -6.75 -30.31 7.12
C ASP A 784 -5.29 -29.89 7.36
N PRO A 785 -4.72 -28.97 6.55
CA PRO A 785 -3.36 -28.47 6.77
C PRO A 785 -3.12 -27.84 8.15
N SER A 786 -4.18 -27.45 8.86
CA SER A 786 -4.10 -26.93 10.22
C SER A 786 -3.78 -27.96 11.30
N TYR A 787 -3.87 -29.25 11.00
CA TYR A 787 -3.53 -30.33 11.94
C TYR A 787 -2.05 -30.74 11.88
N TYR A 788 -1.23 -30.04 11.10
CA TYR A 788 0.19 -30.33 10.95
C TYR A 788 1.07 -29.17 11.41
N LEU A 789 2.19 -29.51 12.02
CA LEU A 789 3.28 -28.58 12.31
C LEU A 789 4.55 -29.08 11.64
N ASN A 790 5.10 -28.29 10.71
CA ASN A 790 6.31 -28.64 9.94
C ASN A 790 6.23 -30.01 9.26
N GLY A 791 5.03 -30.40 8.79
CA GLY A 791 4.76 -31.66 8.11
C GLY A 791 4.44 -32.85 9.03
N GLU A 792 4.55 -32.68 10.35
CA GLU A 792 4.18 -33.71 11.31
C GLU A 792 2.75 -33.51 11.81
N PHE A 793 1.95 -34.59 11.83
CA PHE A 793 0.59 -34.58 12.36
C PHE A 793 0.61 -34.31 13.87
N VAL A 794 -0.28 -33.44 14.32
CA VAL A 794 -0.39 -33.05 15.73
C VAL A 794 -1.25 -34.07 16.47
N GLY A 795 -0.74 -34.59 17.58
CA GLY A 795 -1.50 -35.50 18.45
C GLY A 795 -2.60 -34.81 19.25
N GLU A 796 -3.32 -35.57 20.06
CA GLU A 796 -4.49 -35.10 20.83
C GLU A 796 -4.20 -34.75 22.30
N ASP A 797 -2.94 -34.87 22.74
CA ASP A 797 -2.51 -34.45 24.08
C ASP A 797 -1.94 -33.03 24.06
N PRO A 798 -2.67 -32.03 24.61
CA PRO A 798 -2.18 -30.67 24.66
C PRO A 798 -0.90 -30.53 25.47
N SER A 799 -0.67 -31.37 26.49
CA SER A 799 0.50 -31.31 27.39
C SER A 799 1.76 -31.75 26.69
N HIS A 800 1.68 -32.82 25.92
CA HIS A 800 2.75 -33.21 25.04
C HIS A 800 3.05 -32.13 23.99
N LEU A 801 2.02 -31.56 23.35
CA LEU A 801 2.21 -30.50 22.35
C LEU A 801 2.86 -29.26 22.96
N CYS A 802 2.38 -28.81 24.12
CA CYS A 802 2.93 -27.64 24.82
C CYS A 802 4.41 -27.85 25.17
N ASN A 803 4.79 -29.03 25.67
CA ASN A 803 6.20 -29.35 25.94
C ASN A 803 7.08 -29.27 24.70
N LYS A 804 6.53 -29.69 23.55
CA LYS A 804 7.22 -29.69 22.26
C LYS A 804 7.42 -28.27 21.71
N VAL A 805 6.45 -27.39 21.91
CA VAL A 805 6.42 -26.07 21.24
C VAL A 805 6.71 -24.89 22.16
N LEU A 806 6.66 -25.02 23.49
CA LEU A 806 6.86 -23.89 24.41
C LEU A 806 8.10 -24.11 25.27
N PHE A 807 9.06 -23.20 25.12
CA PHE A 807 10.22 -23.08 25.98
C PHE A 807 10.06 -21.84 26.85
N THR A 808 10.30 -21.99 28.13
CA THR A 808 10.16 -20.91 29.12
C THR A 808 11.44 -20.81 29.92
N CYS A 809 11.88 -19.58 30.21
CA CYS A 809 13.03 -19.38 31.08
C CYS A 809 12.80 -18.29 32.14
N TYR A 810 13.01 -18.65 33.40
CA TYR A 810 13.11 -17.69 34.50
C TYR A 810 14.55 -17.19 34.61
N MET A 811 14.75 -15.87 34.51
CA MET A 811 16.07 -15.23 34.49
C MET A 811 16.23 -14.33 35.73
N ALA A 812 16.65 -14.95 36.83
CA ALA A 812 16.83 -14.32 38.14
C ALA A 812 18.03 -13.37 38.16
N SER A 813 17.95 -12.32 38.96
CA SER A 813 19.11 -11.59 39.48
C SER A 813 19.16 -11.70 41.01
N GLU A 814 20.19 -11.14 41.64
CA GLU A 814 20.33 -11.05 43.09
C GLU A 814 19.16 -10.34 43.80
N HIS A 815 18.33 -9.62 43.04
CA HIS A 815 17.15 -8.89 43.52
C HIS A 815 15.84 -9.66 43.37
N SER A 816 15.85 -10.81 42.71
CA SER A 816 14.63 -11.60 42.45
C SER A 816 14.18 -12.37 43.69
N SER A 817 12.88 -12.35 43.98
CA SER A 817 12.31 -13.03 45.14
C SER A 817 12.10 -14.53 44.90
N ALA A 818 12.05 -15.31 45.98
CA ALA A 818 11.67 -16.72 45.89
C ALA A 818 10.21 -16.90 45.41
N GLY A 819 9.35 -15.91 45.63
CA GLY A 819 7.93 -15.95 45.26
C GLY A 819 7.71 -15.91 43.74
N THR A 820 8.37 -14.99 43.03
CA THR A 820 8.24 -14.89 41.57
C THR A 820 8.80 -16.11 40.86
N ARG A 821 9.89 -16.69 41.40
CA ARG A 821 10.43 -17.96 40.93
C ARG A 821 9.44 -19.12 41.11
N ALA A 822 8.85 -19.26 42.31
CA ALA A 822 7.86 -20.31 42.58
C ALA A 822 6.64 -20.20 41.65
N CYS A 823 6.18 -18.98 41.39
CA CYS A 823 5.11 -18.70 40.43
C CYS A 823 5.48 -19.18 39.00
N ALA A 824 6.69 -18.84 38.52
CA ALA A 824 7.17 -19.25 37.21
C ALA A 824 7.33 -20.77 37.08
N ASP A 825 7.99 -21.40 38.06
CA ASP A 825 8.21 -22.85 38.12
C ASP A 825 6.87 -23.61 38.20
N GLY A 826 5.93 -23.11 39.02
CA GLY A 826 4.59 -23.68 39.19
C GLY A 826 3.77 -23.63 37.91
N LEU A 827 3.68 -22.47 37.26
CA LEU A 827 2.95 -22.34 36.00
C LEU A 827 3.58 -23.20 34.89
N ALA A 828 4.91 -23.20 34.77
CA ALA A 828 5.60 -24.00 33.77
C ALA A 828 5.30 -25.50 33.92
N LYS A 829 5.17 -25.97 35.17
CA LYS A 829 4.74 -27.33 35.49
C LYS A 829 3.29 -27.59 35.11
N ASP A 830 2.37 -26.68 35.46
CA ASP A 830 0.94 -26.81 35.14
C ASP A 830 0.68 -26.90 33.63
N ILE A 831 1.38 -26.09 32.83
CA ILE A 831 1.23 -26.09 31.36
C ILE A 831 2.11 -27.12 30.66
N ASN A 832 3.06 -27.73 31.37
CA ASN A 832 4.05 -28.68 30.88
C ASN A 832 5.02 -28.10 29.83
N SER A 833 5.51 -26.86 30.02
CA SER A 833 6.51 -26.25 29.13
C SER A 833 7.91 -26.84 29.32
N ASN A 834 8.80 -26.64 28.35
CA ASN A 834 10.22 -26.90 28.53
C ASN A 834 10.85 -25.75 29.34
N HIS A 835 11.00 -25.95 30.65
CA HIS A 835 11.39 -24.89 31.58
C HIS A 835 12.88 -24.93 31.96
N SER A 836 13.50 -23.75 32.00
CA SER A 836 14.85 -23.54 32.53
C SER A 836 14.91 -22.35 33.47
N SER A 837 15.79 -22.39 34.46
CA SER A 837 16.01 -21.28 35.40
C SER A 837 17.51 -20.94 35.41
N LEU A 838 17.84 -19.64 35.36
CA LEU A 838 19.23 -19.16 35.35
C LEU A 838 19.38 -17.88 36.17
N PHE A 839 20.61 -17.60 36.58
CA PHE A 839 21.02 -16.36 37.25
C PHE A 839 21.84 -15.49 36.30
N ILE A 840 21.49 -14.21 36.15
CA ILE A 840 22.14 -13.30 35.19
C ILE A 840 23.30 -12.50 35.79
N ASP A 841 23.49 -12.57 37.11
CA ASP A 841 24.41 -11.67 37.84
C ASP A 841 25.84 -11.73 37.31
N THR A 842 26.34 -12.92 36.95
CA THR A 842 27.68 -13.07 36.36
C THR A 842 27.85 -12.24 35.09
N VAL A 843 26.82 -12.18 34.23
CA VAL A 843 26.85 -11.41 32.98
C VAL A 843 26.71 -9.91 33.28
N VAL A 844 25.85 -9.54 34.24
CA VAL A 844 25.69 -8.15 34.69
C VAL A 844 27.00 -7.61 35.24
N SER A 845 27.65 -8.34 36.16
CA SER A 845 28.94 -7.96 36.75
C SER A 845 30.03 -7.83 35.69
N ALA A 846 30.07 -8.71 34.69
CA ALA A 846 31.05 -8.63 33.60
C ALA A 846 30.88 -7.34 32.78
N VAL A 847 29.65 -6.94 32.46
CA VAL A 847 29.39 -5.69 31.73
C VAL A 847 29.73 -4.46 32.57
N LEU A 848 29.39 -4.49 33.87
CA LEU A 848 29.75 -3.42 34.80
C LEU A 848 31.26 -3.27 34.97
N ALA A 849 32.01 -4.38 35.00
CA ALA A 849 33.47 -4.36 35.07
C ALA A 849 34.08 -3.69 33.82
N ILE A 850 33.54 -3.96 32.62
CA ILE A 850 33.96 -3.30 31.38
C ILE A 850 33.69 -1.80 31.45
N PHE A 851 32.50 -1.39 31.90
CA PHE A 851 32.14 0.02 32.05
C PHE A 851 33.07 0.72 33.06
N SER A 852 33.31 0.09 34.20
CA SER A 852 34.19 0.60 35.26
C SER A 852 35.61 0.78 34.76
N LEU A 853 36.15 -0.19 34.02
CA LEU A 853 37.47 -0.09 33.39
C LEU A 853 37.54 1.09 32.42
N ALA A 854 36.47 1.37 31.68
CA ALA A 854 36.44 2.42 30.68
C ALA A 854 36.16 3.83 31.23
N GLN A 855 35.41 3.96 32.32
CA GLN A 855 34.94 5.27 32.85
C GLN A 855 35.48 5.60 34.24
N GLY A 856 36.11 4.65 34.94
CA GLY A 856 36.74 4.89 36.24
C GLY A 856 35.77 5.01 37.42
N PHE A 857 34.49 4.63 37.28
CA PHE A 857 33.53 4.57 38.39
C PHE A 857 32.57 3.38 38.24
N ILE A 858 31.93 2.98 39.34
CA ILE A 858 30.94 1.88 39.38
C ILE A 858 29.60 2.48 39.82
N PRO A 859 28.53 2.34 39.02
CA PRO A 859 27.21 2.84 39.40
C PRO A 859 26.62 2.08 40.58
N SER A 860 25.83 2.75 41.42
CA SER A 860 25.20 2.19 42.62
C SER A 860 23.69 2.45 42.69
N PHE A 861 22.94 1.47 43.20
CA PHE A 861 21.51 1.65 43.53
C PHE A 861 21.27 2.62 44.69
N ASN A 862 22.28 2.85 45.53
CA ASN A 862 22.21 3.75 46.70
C ASN A 862 22.72 5.16 46.38
N SER A 863 22.98 5.50 45.12
CA SER A 863 23.43 6.84 44.71
C SER A 863 22.28 7.85 44.80
N ASP A 864 22.61 9.10 45.15
CA ASP A 864 21.66 10.23 45.11
C ASP A 864 21.24 10.57 43.66
N ASP A 865 22.04 10.21 42.66
CA ASP A 865 21.69 10.40 41.25
C ASP A 865 20.85 9.24 40.73
N ALA A 866 19.55 9.47 40.60
CA ALA A 866 18.56 8.49 40.11
C ALA A 866 18.91 7.87 38.73
N ARG A 867 19.80 8.48 37.94
CA ARG A 867 20.26 7.92 36.66
C ARG A 867 21.04 6.63 36.84
N GLU A 868 21.80 6.47 37.92
CA GLU A 868 22.59 5.26 38.17
C GLU A 868 21.69 4.05 38.41
N GLY A 869 20.73 4.17 39.34
CA GLY A 869 19.75 3.12 39.61
C GLY A 869 18.92 2.76 38.38
N LEU A 870 18.51 3.75 37.57
CA LEU A 870 17.80 3.50 36.31
C LEU A 870 18.69 2.78 35.27
N ALA A 871 19.97 3.14 35.17
CA ALA A 871 20.90 2.49 34.25
C ALA A 871 21.14 1.01 34.62
N LEU A 872 21.24 0.70 35.92
CA LEU A 872 21.40 -0.67 36.43
C LEU A 872 20.17 -1.55 36.14
N GLN A 873 18.95 -1.03 36.35
CA GLN A 873 17.71 -1.73 36.01
C GLN A 873 17.63 -2.00 34.49
N ASN A 874 17.90 -0.97 33.69
CA ASN A 874 17.89 -1.07 32.23
C ASN A 874 18.93 -2.08 31.71
N LEU A 875 20.11 -2.16 32.35
CA LEU A 875 21.15 -3.13 31.98
C LEU A 875 20.65 -4.56 32.17
N GLN A 876 20.09 -4.88 33.35
CA GLN A 876 19.53 -6.19 33.62
C GLN A 876 18.41 -6.55 32.64
N ALA A 877 17.50 -5.61 32.36
CA ALA A 877 16.39 -5.81 31.44
C ALA A 877 16.85 -6.15 30.01
N ARG A 878 17.87 -5.43 29.49
CA ARG A 878 18.44 -5.69 28.16
C ARG A 878 19.21 -7.00 28.07
N LEU A 879 19.94 -7.37 29.13
CA LEU A 879 20.68 -8.65 29.14
C LEU A 879 19.73 -9.84 29.09
N ARG A 880 18.56 -9.78 29.73
CA ARG A 880 17.53 -10.81 29.61
C ARG A 880 17.05 -10.98 28.16
N MET A 881 16.90 -9.88 27.41
CA MET A 881 16.54 -9.95 25.99
C MET A 881 17.63 -10.66 25.16
N VAL A 882 18.91 -10.32 25.39
CA VAL A 882 20.04 -10.97 24.70
C VAL A 882 20.05 -12.48 24.97
N ILE A 883 19.85 -12.88 26.23
CA ILE A 883 19.79 -14.28 26.63
C ILE A 883 18.56 -14.98 26.02
N ALA A 884 17.40 -14.33 26.01
CA ALA A 884 16.18 -14.88 25.44
C ALA A 884 16.34 -15.25 23.96
N TYR A 885 16.93 -14.35 23.16
CA TYR A 885 17.21 -14.62 21.75
C TYR A 885 18.27 -15.71 21.54
N LEU A 886 19.29 -15.77 22.40
CA LEU A 886 20.28 -16.85 22.37
C LEU A 886 19.62 -18.21 22.60
N PHE A 887 18.74 -18.30 23.60
CA PHE A 887 18.00 -19.53 23.90
C PHE A 887 17.03 -19.88 22.77
N ALA A 888 16.29 -18.90 22.24
CA ALA A 888 15.35 -19.14 21.15
C ALA A 888 16.03 -19.72 19.89
N GLN A 889 17.28 -19.35 19.63
CA GLN A 889 18.07 -19.86 18.52
C GLN A 889 18.71 -21.24 18.79
N LEU A 890 19.09 -21.54 20.04
CA LEU A 890 19.94 -22.70 20.33
C LEU A 890 19.29 -23.82 21.18
N CYS A 891 18.18 -23.58 21.87
CA CYS A 891 17.58 -24.56 22.77
C CYS A 891 17.27 -25.89 22.08
N LEU A 892 16.82 -25.85 20.82
CA LEU A 892 16.45 -27.03 20.06
C LEU A 892 17.66 -27.93 19.72
N ILE A 893 18.86 -27.37 19.60
CA ILE A 893 20.10 -28.13 19.38
C ILE A 893 20.32 -29.12 20.53
N THR A 894 20.12 -28.67 21.77
CA THR A 894 20.27 -29.52 22.97
C THR A 894 19.26 -30.67 23.02
N LYS A 895 18.19 -30.58 22.22
CA LYS A 895 17.14 -31.60 22.08
C LYS A 895 17.28 -32.41 20.78
N GLY A 896 18.35 -32.22 20.01
CA GLY A 896 18.55 -32.88 18.72
C GLY A 896 17.50 -32.50 17.67
N ARG A 897 16.86 -31.33 17.81
CA ARG A 897 15.80 -30.84 16.91
C ARG A 897 16.32 -29.71 16.04
N SER A 898 15.87 -29.67 14.79
CA SER A 898 16.15 -28.57 13.86
C SER A 898 15.19 -27.39 14.10
N GLY A 899 15.51 -26.24 13.50
CA GLY A 899 14.70 -25.03 13.55
C GLY A 899 15.05 -24.10 14.73
N CYS A 900 14.25 -23.04 14.85
CA CYS A 900 14.39 -22.00 15.88
C CYS A 900 13.02 -21.73 16.53
N LEU A 901 13.03 -21.00 17.65
CA LEU A 901 11.84 -20.57 18.36
C LEU A 901 11.57 -19.07 18.12
N LEU A 902 10.29 -18.69 18.13
CA LEU A 902 9.88 -17.27 18.14
C LEU A 902 9.91 -16.75 19.58
N VAL A 903 10.58 -15.63 19.83
CA VAL A 903 10.53 -14.94 21.12
C VAL A 903 9.19 -14.23 21.25
N LEU A 904 8.47 -14.49 22.34
CA LEU A 904 7.20 -13.82 22.64
C LEU A 904 7.42 -12.65 23.62
N GLY A 905 6.96 -11.47 23.23
CA GLY A 905 6.93 -10.29 24.07
C GLY A 905 5.78 -10.34 25.08
N THR A 906 5.95 -9.65 26.21
CA THR A 906 5.00 -9.71 27.34
C THR A 906 4.55 -8.32 27.81
N SER A 907 4.77 -7.26 27.04
CA SER A 907 4.25 -5.93 27.41
C SER A 907 2.77 -5.84 27.10
N ASN A 908 1.98 -5.28 28.01
CA ASN A 908 0.56 -5.00 27.78
C ASN A 908 0.35 -3.60 27.19
N VAL A 909 -0.90 -3.31 26.82
CA VAL A 909 -1.27 -2.06 26.13
C VAL A 909 -1.07 -0.82 27.01
N ASP A 910 -1.33 -0.94 28.32
CA ASP A 910 -1.32 0.18 29.26
C ASP A 910 0.12 0.62 29.54
N GLU A 911 1.04 -0.34 29.73
CA GLU A 911 2.47 -0.09 29.86
C GLU A 911 3.06 0.54 28.60
N THR A 912 2.68 0.01 27.42
CA THR A 912 3.15 0.53 26.14
C THR A 912 2.66 1.96 25.91
N LEU A 913 1.44 2.29 26.36
CA LEU A 913 0.82 3.61 26.19
C LEU A 913 1.58 4.71 26.94
N VAL A 914 2.03 4.44 28.17
CA VAL A 914 2.86 5.38 28.95
C VAL A 914 4.36 5.14 28.79
N GLY A 915 4.74 4.12 28.04
CA GLY A 915 6.10 3.65 27.80
C GLY A 915 6.83 3.22 29.06
N TYR A 916 6.11 2.53 29.97
CA TYR A 916 6.66 1.88 31.16
C TYR A 916 7.29 0.53 30.77
N LEU A 917 8.39 0.63 30.03
CA LEU A 917 9.21 -0.49 29.57
C LEU A 917 10.64 0.00 29.28
N THR A 918 11.64 -0.87 29.36
CA THR A 918 12.99 -0.52 28.94
C THR A 918 13.09 -0.68 27.42
N LYS A 919 13.55 0.36 26.72
CA LYS A 919 13.75 0.25 25.26
C LYS A 919 14.80 -0.84 24.98
N TYR A 920 14.41 -1.86 24.21
CA TYR A 920 15.18 -3.06 23.87
C TYR A 920 15.43 -4.06 25.01
N ASP A 921 14.50 -4.17 25.97
CA ASP A 921 14.41 -5.33 26.87
C ASP A 921 13.49 -6.43 26.30
N CYS A 922 12.98 -7.34 27.14
CA CYS A 922 12.08 -8.43 26.72
C CYS A 922 10.70 -7.94 26.22
N SER A 923 10.41 -6.64 26.28
CA SER A 923 9.32 -6.00 25.51
C SER A 923 9.58 -6.00 24.00
N SER A 924 10.85 -6.06 23.58
CA SER A 924 11.30 -6.23 22.20
C SER A 924 11.51 -7.72 21.91
N ALA A 925 10.60 -8.28 21.13
CA ALA A 925 10.51 -9.69 20.79
C ALA A 925 10.07 -9.83 19.33
N ASP A 926 9.78 -11.05 18.87
CA ASP A 926 9.36 -11.27 17.48
C ASP A 926 7.88 -10.92 17.30
N ILE A 927 7.04 -11.38 18.23
CA ILE A 927 5.60 -11.06 18.28
C ILE A 927 5.11 -10.96 19.73
N ASN A 928 4.01 -10.25 19.96
CA ASN A 928 3.42 -10.09 21.29
C ASN A 928 1.90 -10.38 21.28
N PRO A 929 1.42 -11.49 21.86
CA PRO A 929 -0.01 -11.83 21.83
C PRO A 929 -0.86 -10.96 22.77
N ILE A 930 -0.26 -10.19 23.68
CA ILE A 930 -0.97 -9.39 24.68
C ILE A 930 -0.76 -7.87 24.55
N GLY A 931 0.01 -7.41 23.56
CA GLY A 931 0.41 -6.00 23.44
C GLY A 931 -0.72 -4.99 23.20
N SER A 932 -1.93 -5.46 22.87
CA SER A 932 -3.13 -4.63 22.79
C SER A 932 -4.17 -4.94 23.87
N ILE A 933 -3.85 -5.76 24.88
CA ILE A 933 -4.78 -6.16 25.94
C ILE A 933 -4.49 -5.36 27.20
N SER A 934 -5.53 -4.88 27.87
CA SER A 934 -5.44 -4.15 29.15
C SER A 934 -4.97 -5.06 30.28
N LYS A 935 -4.28 -4.49 31.27
CA LYS A 935 -3.88 -5.24 32.49
C LYS A 935 -5.11 -5.85 33.19
N THR A 936 -6.21 -5.10 33.19
CA THR A 936 -7.48 -5.53 33.82
C THR A 936 -8.09 -6.75 33.14
N ASP A 937 -8.02 -6.82 31.81
CA ASP A 937 -8.57 -7.95 31.06
C ASP A 937 -7.61 -9.16 31.08
N LEU A 938 -6.30 -8.93 31.16
CA LEU A 938 -5.33 -10.00 31.43
C LEU A 938 -5.57 -10.66 32.79
N ARG A 939 -5.87 -9.87 33.83
CA ARG A 939 -6.22 -10.42 35.14
C ARG A 939 -7.46 -11.31 35.07
N LYS A 940 -8.55 -10.85 34.44
CA LYS A 940 -9.77 -11.64 34.23
C LYS A 940 -9.50 -12.91 33.40
N PHE A 941 -8.64 -12.80 32.39
CA PHE A 941 -8.21 -13.93 31.58
C PHE A 941 -7.50 -14.99 32.44
N LEU A 942 -6.57 -14.57 33.30
CA LEU A 942 -5.85 -15.49 34.20
C LEU A 942 -6.79 -16.15 35.22
N GLU A 943 -7.77 -15.42 35.75
CA GLU A 943 -8.81 -15.98 36.63
C GLU A 943 -9.61 -17.07 35.89
N LYS A 944 -10.04 -16.80 34.66
CA LYS A 944 -10.72 -17.80 33.81
C LYS A 944 -9.82 -18.98 33.46
N ALA A 945 -8.53 -18.74 33.20
CA ALA A 945 -7.54 -19.77 32.91
C ALA A 945 -7.33 -20.72 34.12
N HIS A 946 -7.26 -20.14 35.32
CA HIS A 946 -7.21 -20.89 36.58
C HIS A 946 -8.46 -21.75 36.76
N ASP A 947 -9.65 -21.15 36.65
CA ASP A 947 -10.92 -21.80 36.98
C ASP A 947 -11.30 -22.91 35.99
N ASN A 948 -11.03 -22.70 34.69
CA ASN A 948 -11.56 -23.56 33.63
C ASN A 948 -10.52 -24.48 32.98
N TYR A 949 -9.22 -24.23 33.14
CA TYR A 949 -8.19 -24.93 32.37
C TYR A 949 -7.11 -25.61 33.22
N GLY A 950 -7.33 -25.73 34.53
CA GLY A 950 -6.50 -26.54 35.43
C GLY A 950 -5.13 -25.94 35.75
N MET A 951 -4.91 -24.65 35.49
CA MET A 951 -3.67 -23.93 35.78
C MET A 951 -3.71 -23.34 37.20
N LYS A 952 -3.60 -24.22 38.21
CA LYS A 952 -3.80 -23.88 39.64
C LYS A 952 -2.75 -22.90 40.17
N SER A 953 -1.51 -22.97 39.69
CA SER A 953 -0.42 -22.07 40.10
C SER A 953 -0.67 -20.61 39.71
N LEU A 954 -1.61 -20.32 38.81
CA LEU A 954 -2.03 -18.94 38.51
C LEU A 954 -2.65 -18.23 39.72
N LYS A 955 -3.14 -18.96 40.73
CA LYS A 955 -3.68 -18.33 41.94
C LYS A 955 -2.63 -17.52 42.69
N GLU A 956 -1.40 -18.03 42.76
CA GLU A 956 -0.27 -17.35 43.38
C GLU A 956 0.14 -16.12 42.55
N VAL A 957 0.16 -16.24 41.22
CA VAL A 957 0.42 -15.12 40.29
C VAL A 957 -0.60 -13.99 40.45
N LEU A 958 -1.89 -14.33 40.61
CA LEU A 958 -2.98 -13.35 40.78
C LEU A 958 -2.95 -12.64 42.13
N ASN A 959 -2.42 -13.31 43.16
CA ASN A 959 -2.29 -12.77 44.51
C ASN A 959 -0.98 -11.99 44.71
N ALA A 960 0.02 -12.20 43.84
CA ALA A 960 1.28 -11.49 43.89
C ALA A 960 1.09 -9.99 43.57
N VAL A 961 1.85 -9.16 44.29
CA VAL A 961 1.87 -7.70 44.08
C VAL A 961 2.63 -7.39 42.78
N PRO A 962 2.04 -6.64 41.82
CA PRO A 962 2.73 -6.26 40.58
C PRO A 962 3.94 -5.37 40.84
N THR A 963 5.11 -5.83 40.38
CA THR A 963 6.37 -5.11 40.54
C THR A 963 7.48 -5.63 39.62
N ALA A 964 8.37 -4.72 39.20
CA ALA A 964 9.67 -5.06 38.62
C ALA A 964 10.73 -5.28 39.70
N GLU A 965 11.07 -6.54 39.99
CA GLU A 965 12.15 -6.95 40.92
C GLU A 965 13.57 -6.67 40.35
N LEU A 966 13.85 -5.39 40.05
CA LEU A 966 15.12 -4.93 39.46
C LEU A 966 15.94 -4.05 40.41
N LYS A 967 15.38 -3.70 41.58
CA LYS A 967 16.02 -2.96 42.67
C LYS A 967 16.27 -3.89 43.87
N PRO A 968 17.25 -3.59 44.74
CA PRO A 968 17.44 -4.32 45.99
C PRO A 968 16.15 -4.40 46.82
N LEU A 969 15.90 -5.57 47.39
CA LEU A 969 14.76 -5.81 48.29
C LEU A 969 14.93 -4.99 49.59
N VAL A 970 13.83 -4.50 50.13
CA VAL A 970 13.79 -3.79 51.42
C VAL A 970 13.16 -4.75 52.43
N ASN A 971 13.92 -5.18 53.44
CA ASN A 971 13.50 -6.18 54.44
C ASN A 971 13.03 -7.54 53.86
N GLY A 972 13.50 -7.90 52.65
CA GLY A 972 13.09 -9.13 51.96
C GLY A 972 11.82 -8.97 51.12
N ASP A 973 11.17 -7.80 51.18
CA ASP A 973 10.01 -7.45 50.38
C ASP A 973 10.39 -6.49 49.24
N VAL A 974 9.49 -6.41 48.28
CA VAL A 974 9.63 -5.58 47.09
C VAL A 974 9.59 -4.10 47.47
N ALA A 975 10.56 -3.33 46.96
CA ALA A 975 10.74 -1.92 47.31
C ALA A 975 9.66 -0.96 46.79
N GLN A 976 9.02 -1.26 45.65
CA GLN A 976 8.08 -0.35 44.98
C GLN A 976 7.18 -1.09 43.97
N THR A 977 5.94 -0.64 43.80
CA THR A 977 4.98 -1.20 42.81
C THR A 977 5.01 -0.46 41.47
N ASP A 978 4.53 -1.12 40.41
CA ASP A 978 4.48 -0.53 39.05
C ASP A 978 3.58 0.73 39.01
N GLU A 979 2.40 0.67 39.65
CA GLU A 979 1.43 1.79 39.66
C GLU A 979 1.97 3.01 40.42
N GLU A 980 2.71 2.81 41.52
CA GLU A 980 3.38 3.89 42.26
C GLU A 980 4.46 4.56 41.42
N GLU A 981 5.26 3.79 40.67
CA GLU A 981 6.24 4.37 39.76
C GLU A 981 5.57 5.13 38.63
N ILE A 982 4.51 4.58 38.02
CA ILE A 982 3.76 5.24 36.96
C ILE A 982 3.08 6.53 37.50
N GLY A 983 2.59 6.48 38.73
CA GLY A 983 1.80 7.54 39.38
C GLY A 983 0.32 7.52 38.98
N LEU A 984 -0.16 6.41 38.39
CA LEU A 984 -1.53 6.18 37.94
C LEU A 984 -1.83 4.69 38.07
N THR A 985 -3.07 4.35 38.44
CA THR A 985 -3.49 2.94 38.44
C THR A 985 -3.78 2.46 37.02
N TYR A 986 -3.74 1.15 36.78
CA TYR A 986 -4.08 0.58 35.47
C TYR A 986 -5.53 0.86 35.07
N ASP A 987 -6.46 0.96 36.03
CA ASP A 987 -7.85 1.38 35.79
C ASP A 987 -7.92 2.82 35.28
N GLU A 988 -7.17 3.74 35.92
CA GLU A 988 -7.07 5.13 35.50
C GLU A 988 -6.44 5.24 34.10
N LEU A 989 -5.37 4.47 33.83
CA LEU A 989 -4.72 4.41 32.51
C LEU A 989 -5.67 3.93 31.42
N SER A 990 -6.45 2.87 31.68
CA SER A 990 -7.44 2.36 30.73
C SER A 990 -8.54 3.38 30.42
N VAL A 991 -9.01 4.13 31.43
CA VAL A 991 -9.98 5.23 31.23
C VAL A 991 -9.36 6.33 30.38
N ILE A 992 -8.18 6.83 30.75
CA ILE A 992 -7.50 7.90 30.01
C ILE A 992 -7.16 7.45 28.58
N GLY A 993 -6.73 6.20 28.40
CA GLY A 993 -6.46 5.57 27.11
C GLY A 993 -7.67 5.64 26.19
N ARG A 994 -8.86 5.24 26.68
CA ARG A 994 -10.13 5.30 25.94
C ARG A 994 -10.58 6.73 25.60
N LEU A 995 -10.37 7.68 26.51
CA LEU A 995 -10.64 9.11 26.25
C LEU A 995 -9.72 9.66 25.16
N ARG A 996 -8.43 9.34 25.23
CA ARG A 996 -7.45 9.73 24.20
C ARG A 996 -7.80 9.11 22.86
N ARG A 997 -8.16 7.83 22.84
CA ARG A 997 -8.57 7.07 21.66
C ARG A 997 -9.49 5.91 22.06
N PRO A 998 -10.65 5.70 21.41
CA PRO A 998 -11.10 6.30 20.16
C PRO A 998 -11.67 7.72 20.27
N LEU A 999 -11.96 8.24 21.48
CA LEU A 999 -12.69 9.51 21.62
C LEU A 999 -11.91 10.77 21.19
N GLY A 1000 -10.62 10.64 20.86
CA GLY A 1000 -9.83 11.71 20.24
C GLY A 1000 -9.54 12.89 21.15
N MET A 1001 -9.61 12.72 22.47
CA MET A 1001 -9.40 13.81 23.42
C MET A 1001 -7.91 14.13 23.59
N GLY A 1002 -7.54 15.40 23.50
CA GLY A 1002 -6.23 15.92 23.92
C GLY A 1002 -6.20 16.23 25.42
N PRO A 1003 -5.11 16.83 25.95
CA PRO A 1003 -4.96 17.04 27.39
C PRO A 1003 -6.13 17.81 28.03
N TYR A 1004 -6.52 18.94 27.44
CA TYR A 1004 -7.58 19.79 27.99
C TYR A 1004 -8.96 19.12 27.97
N SER A 1005 -9.34 18.47 26.86
CA SER A 1005 -10.62 17.76 26.79
C SER A 1005 -10.64 16.51 27.67
N THR A 1006 -9.51 15.83 27.82
CA THR A 1006 -9.35 14.72 28.78
C THR A 1006 -9.61 15.23 30.20
N PHE A 1007 -9.03 16.36 30.59
CA PHE A 1007 -9.28 16.98 31.91
C PHE A 1007 -10.75 17.30 32.13
N LEU A 1008 -11.44 17.90 31.15
CA LEU A 1008 -12.87 18.21 31.26
C LEU A 1008 -13.73 16.94 31.45
N ALA A 1009 -13.47 15.90 30.65
CA ALA A 1009 -14.20 14.65 30.74
C ALA A 1009 -13.98 13.96 32.09
N LEU A 1010 -12.73 13.90 32.57
CA LEU A 1010 -12.39 13.37 33.88
C LEU A 1010 -12.96 14.21 35.01
N SER A 1011 -12.99 15.54 34.87
CA SER A 1011 -13.62 16.44 35.83
C SER A 1011 -15.11 16.15 36.02
N SER A 1012 -15.81 15.69 34.97
CA SER A 1012 -17.21 15.24 35.08
C SER A 1012 -17.35 13.83 35.64
N MET A 1013 -16.40 12.93 35.37
CA MET A 1013 -16.48 11.52 35.79
C MET A 1013 -15.93 11.23 37.17
N TRP A 1014 -14.87 11.94 37.57
CA TRP A 1014 -14.09 11.66 38.77
C TRP A 1014 -14.32 12.66 39.89
N TYR A 1015 -14.88 13.84 39.64
CA TYR A 1015 -15.32 14.71 40.73
C TYR A 1015 -16.63 14.19 41.34
N PRO A 1016 -16.81 14.15 42.68
CA PRO A 1016 -15.91 14.66 43.73
C PRO A 1016 -14.91 13.64 44.28
N LYS A 1017 -14.79 12.43 43.72
CA LYS A 1017 -13.82 11.42 44.18
C LYS A 1017 -12.39 11.96 44.17
N TYR A 1018 -12.03 12.76 43.17
CA TYR A 1018 -10.79 13.54 43.11
C TYR A 1018 -11.10 15.03 43.00
N SER A 1019 -10.27 15.89 43.61
CA SER A 1019 -10.32 17.33 43.41
C SER A 1019 -9.91 17.72 41.99
N TYR A 1020 -10.23 18.94 41.56
CA TYR A 1020 -9.83 19.39 40.22
C TYR A 1020 -8.31 19.49 40.06
N GLU A 1021 -7.58 19.80 41.13
CA GLU A 1021 -6.12 19.80 41.18
C GLU A 1021 -5.53 18.38 41.04
N GLU A 1022 -6.13 17.40 41.72
CA GLU A 1022 -5.71 16.00 41.61
C GLU A 1022 -5.95 15.46 40.20
N ILE A 1023 -7.09 15.80 39.58
CA ILE A 1023 -7.41 15.42 38.20
C ILE A 1023 -6.43 16.10 37.23
N GLU A 1024 -6.14 17.39 37.42
CA GLU A 1024 -5.13 18.12 36.66
C GLU A 1024 -3.76 17.43 36.75
N GLU A 1025 -3.32 17.03 37.95
CA GLU A 1025 -2.04 16.35 38.13
C GLU A 1025 -2.01 15.00 37.40
N LYS A 1026 -3.06 14.19 37.52
CA LYS A 1026 -3.17 12.89 36.84
C LYS A 1026 -3.09 13.04 35.32
N VAL A 1027 -3.80 14.02 34.74
CA VAL A 1027 -3.74 14.33 33.30
C VAL A 1027 -2.33 14.77 32.90
N ARG A 1028 -1.72 15.67 33.66
CA ARG A 1028 -0.37 16.16 33.41
C ARG A 1028 0.66 15.03 33.44
N ARG A 1029 0.55 14.13 34.42
CA ARG A 1029 1.40 12.94 34.58
C ARG A 1029 1.29 12.01 33.39
N PHE A 1030 0.06 11.67 32.99
CA PHE A 1030 -0.20 10.81 31.84
C PHE A 1030 0.42 11.38 30.55
N TYR A 1031 0.08 12.63 30.20
CA TYR A 1031 0.54 13.24 28.95
C TYR A 1031 2.04 13.52 28.95
N TRP A 1032 2.65 13.79 30.11
CA TRP A 1032 4.10 13.85 30.24
C TRP A 1032 4.74 12.48 29.94
N ARG A 1033 4.27 11.39 30.56
CA ARG A 1033 4.81 10.03 30.29
C ARG A 1033 4.61 9.63 28.83
N TYR A 1034 3.40 9.79 28.32
CA TYR A 1034 3.05 9.50 26.94
C TYR A 1034 3.97 10.25 25.95
N ARG A 1035 4.17 11.56 26.14
CA ARG A 1035 4.93 12.37 25.17
C ARG A 1035 6.43 12.07 25.19
N VAL A 1036 7.03 11.88 26.38
CA VAL A 1036 8.48 11.62 26.49
C VAL A 1036 8.84 10.19 26.06
N ASN A 1037 7.91 9.25 26.23
CA ASN A 1037 8.14 7.84 25.90
C ASN A 1037 7.57 7.39 24.55
N ARG A 1038 6.89 8.24 23.78
CA ARG A 1038 6.26 7.83 22.50
C ARG A 1038 7.25 7.18 21.53
N HIS A 1039 8.51 7.61 21.54
CA HIS A 1039 9.61 7.03 20.76
C HIS A 1039 9.90 5.54 21.06
N LYS A 1040 9.29 4.95 22.10
CA LYS A 1040 9.35 3.51 22.39
C LYS A 1040 8.30 2.73 21.58
N ALA A 1041 7.11 3.31 21.37
CA ALA A 1041 6.04 2.69 20.59
C ALA A 1041 6.42 2.49 19.11
N THR A 1042 7.33 3.31 18.58
CA THR A 1042 7.82 3.22 17.19
C THR A 1042 8.69 2.00 16.91
N VAL A 1043 9.16 1.32 17.97
CA VAL A 1043 9.94 0.08 17.88
C VAL A 1043 9.34 -1.01 18.75
N ALA A 1044 8.08 -0.85 19.15
CA ALA A 1044 7.38 -1.85 19.93
C ALA A 1044 7.16 -3.12 19.08
N THR A 1045 7.20 -4.26 19.74
CA THR A 1045 6.96 -5.56 19.10
C THR A 1045 5.58 -5.60 18.44
N PRO A 1046 5.45 -6.12 17.20
CA PRO A 1046 4.16 -6.33 16.57
C PRO A 1046 3.24 -7.15 17.47
N ALA A 1047 2.07 -6.60 17.80
CA ALA A 1047 1.16 -7.19 18.77
C ALA A 1047 -0.18 -7.55 18.16
N TYR A 1048 -0.75 -8.69 18.59
CA TYR A 1048 -2.15 -9.05 18.31
C TYR A 1048 -3.05 -7.84 18.57
N HIS A 1049 -3.94 -7.50 17.64
CA HIS A 1049 -4.85 -6.35 17.78
C HIS A 1049 -6.19 -6.79 18.39
N ALA A 1050 -6.55 -6.22 19.54
CA ALA A 1050 -7.75 -6.57 20.32
C ALA A 1050 -8.51 -5.35 20.84
N THR A 1051 -7.84 -4.21 21.05
CA THR A 1051 -8.45 -2.98 21.57
C THR A 1051 -8.15 -1.77 20.68
N GLU A 1052 -9.13 -0.88 20.56
CA GLU A 1052 -9.05 0.31 19.70
C GLU A 1052 -8.08 1.38 20.23
N TYR A 1053 -7.81 1.39 21.54
CA TYR A 1053 -6.91 2.36 22.18
C TYR A 1053 -5.43 1.95 22.15
N SER A 1054 -5.10 0.82 21.49
CA SER A 1054 -3.73 0.36 21.34
C SER A 1054 -2.81 1.46 20.78
N PRO A 1055 -1.66 1.73 21.42
CA PRO A 1055 -0.73 2.79 21.01
C PRO A 1055 0.17 2.38 19.84
N ASP A 1056 -0.09 1.25 19.17
CA ASP A 1056 0.72 0.78 18.04
C ASP A 1056 0.92 1.87 16.97
N ASP A 1057 2.17 2.23 16.69
CA ASP A 1057 2.50 3.32 15.77
C ASP A 1057 2.53 2.87 14.30
N HIS A 1058 2.50 1.57 14.02
CA HIS A 1058 2.66 1.04 12.66
C HIS A 1058 1.34 1.00 11.86
N ARG A 1059 0.22 0.72 12.52
CA ARG A 1059 -1.09 0.60 11.88
C ARG A 1059 -2.14 1.40 12.62
N ASN A 1060 -2.23 1.19 13.93
CA ASN A 1060 -3.38 1.64 14.69
C ASN A 1060 -3.37 3.16 14.93
N ASP A 1061 -2.35 3.67 15.63
CA ASP A 1061 -2.31 4.99 16.24
C ASP A 1061 -1.15 5.83 15.70
N HIS A 1062 -1.26 6.30 14.45
CA HIS A 1062 -0.21 7.10 13.80
C HIS A 1062 -0.05 8.47 14.48
N ARG A 1063 1.10 8.72 15.14
CA ARG A 1063 1.33 9.94 15.94
C ARG A 1063 2.78 10.46 15.81
N PRO A 1064 3.04 11.76 16.06
CA PRO A 1064 4.41 12.24 16.25
C PRO A 1064 5.09 11.48 17.38
N PHE A 1065 6.41 11.25 17.28
CA PHE A 1065 7.22 10.70 18.39
C PHE A 1065 8.18 11.73 19.01
N LEU A 1066 8.25 12.94 18.42
CA LEU A 1066 8.95 14.09 18.96
C LEU A 1066 7.92 15.17 19.32
N TYR A 1067 7.57 15.24 20.60
CA TYR A 1067 6.58 16.18 21.11
C TYR A 1067 7.21 17.39 21.81
N PRO A 1068 6.56 18.57 21.76
CA PRO A 1068 6.90 19.70 22.63
C PRO A 1068 6.49 19.41 24.09
N ASP A 1069 6.68 20.39 24.97
CA ASP A 1069 6.33 20.33 26.38
C ASP A 1069 4.83 20.31 26.71
N MET A 1070 3.99 20.69 25.75
CA MET A 1070 2.55 20.87 25.90
C MET A 1070 2.17 21.94 26.93
N VAL A 1071 3.03 22.95 27.14
CA VAL A 1071 2.83 24.03 28.13
C VAL A 1071 1.49 24.74 27.92
N TYR A 1072 1.16 25.13 26.69
CA TYR A 1072 -0.10 25.80 26.38
C TYR A 1072 -1.35 25.01 26.84
N GLN A 1073 -1.35 23.69 26.61
CA GLN A 1073 -2.46 22.83 27.03
C GLN A 1073 -2.57 22.75 28.55
N PHE A 1074 -1.44 22.67 29.26
CA PHE A 1074 -1.43 22.60 30.73
C PHE A 1074 -1.79 23.93 31.39
N GLU A 1075 -1.34 25.07 30.86
CA GLU A 1075 -1.77 26.39 31.33
C GLU A 1075 -3.29 26.58 31.18
N LYS A 1076 -3.85 26.12 30.05
CA LYS A 1076 -5.29 26.16 29.83
C LYS A 1076 -6.07 25.29 30.82
N ILE A 1077 -5.54 24.11 31.18
CA ILE A 1077 -6.13 23.28 32.24
C ILE A 1077 -6.07 24.04 33.56
N ARG A 1078 -4.93 24.65 33.88
CA ARG A 1078 -4.75 25.38 35.15
C ARG A 1078 -5.76 26.50 35.33
N SER A 1079 -5.93 27.35 34.32
CA SER A 1079 -6.95 28.41 34.35
C SER A 1079 -8.37 27.84 34.51
N LYS A 1080 -8.65 26.66 33.94
CA LYS A 1080 -9.96 26.02 34.09
C LYS A 1080 -10.18 25.44 35.48
N VAL A 1081 -9.15 24.90 36.13
CA VAL A 1081 -9.22 24.48 37.54
C VAL A 1081 -9.58 25.67 38.44
N GLU A 1082 -8.91 26.81 38.25
CA GLU A 1082 -9.18 28.04 38.99
C GLU A 1082 -10.62 28.52 38.80
N GLU A 1083 -11.12 28.52 37.56
CA GLU A 1083 -12.52 28.84 37.25
C GLU A 1083 -13.52 27.89 37.94
N LEU A 1084 -13.28 26.57 37.86
CA LEU A 1084 -14.16 25.56 38.43
C LEU A 1084 -14.21 25.60 39.96
N ASN A 1085 -13.09 25.96 40.60
CA ASN A 1085 -13.05 26.18 42.05
C ASN A 1085 -13.75 27.48 42.44
N ALA A 1086 -13.60 28.56 41.66
CA ALA A 1086 -14.26 29.83 41.93
C ALA A 1086 -15.79 29.77 41.78
N ILE A 1087 -16.32 28.85 40.97
CA ILE A 1087 -17.78 28.62 40.87
C ILE A 1087 -18.33 27.90 42.11
N LYS A 1088 -17.48 27.23 42.89
CA LYS A 1088 -17.87 26.41 44.05
C LYS A 1088 -17.59 27.04 45.41
N GLY A 1089 -16.62 27.96 45.47
CA GLY A 1089 -16.40 28.83 46.62
C GLY A 1089 -17.42 29.96 46.63
#